data_AF-A0A5Q4C5H5-F1
#
_entry.id   AF-A0A5Q4C5H5-F1
#
_cell.length_a   1.000
_cell.length_b   1.000
_cell.length_c   1.000
_cell.angle_alpha   90.00
_cell.angle_beta   90.00
_cell.angle_gamma   90.00
#
_symmetry.space_group_name_H-M   'P 1'
#
loop_
_entity.id
_entity.type
_entity.pdbx_description
1 polymer ?
#
loop_
_entity_poly.entity_id
_entity_poly.type
_entity_poly.pdbx_seq_one_letter_code
_entity_poly.pdbx_strand_id
1 'polypeptide(L)'
;MEDYGRGGRGRGRGDRGRGDGGRGRGGGGGFRGDRGGGGGGFRGDRGGGGGGFRGDRGGGGGFRGDRGGGGGGFRGDRGGGFRGGQGGGGGYGGDRGGRGGGFDRGGRGGGRGGRGGRPPPFDGEGSFYGQNTPSIPQPDSGITELENQIIRFHQAKDTSLVKKMSNMKITEANAAALMPRRPAYGTLGNKVLLWANYFRLTVNPTVIYRYNLEVRKGESKEKEPASTDKVKGKAKEKVQDGGGDGSPATIPARKLKIILQNALEELRKLEPGAIVATEFKSQLVSLKKLKLAINPIHVVFKQESSNRQETYSVKIVGETEAPLADMKEYLKTMIDKSDPDEVNFPRFATSVDALGVILGYTPRASEQVTAIGKGRFFPWGPGAASAQLGYNDPLTAIRGYFQSVKLGTGRLLLNVNVTHGVFKTPVNVRELCHWFNVTNVFGDGNPAKAKAARMRLRTLSKFLARTRVAVKFRDSNNKEITGKKTVLGLADRFEVSQTVLGRDVLFRPEFNHGGPQEVKFNLQPPEGKDKVMNNKEPGFYTVEQYWTWKYGTAPDKTMPLVNLGTRDKPVFFPAEQCTIMPGQAVRSKLTGEETTAMLDFACRSPFANAVSLTFESCSALGFDDKLLDDFGLKVDKKLLTVNGRELIPPPVSYKNKDVTARAGSWNMTGVKVAKSGRRIEAWTWVRILDGSRQHQTPEVAAIVGNFARFLETSGIPINQQTAYGQQREIPVSQGNYDAPIDNYFNKLKQHLKGNTMNFFLLVVLPRQDTALYGIIKKLADTQYGIHTICVVEKTFMKDSPQTYANVGLKWNLKNGGVNHIIKNPIDIIKAGTTMVVGYDVTHPTNMPNDKNAAPSLVGLVASIDKDMGQWPAVSWEQSSRQEMLGDELTGHFEDRLRLWMKHNQNKLPEYIIIYRDGVSEGQFTQVLDVELPMIRKACSKLYQAGRKPKMSIIVSVKRHQTRFYPTSEQTMDPKSRNIRSGTVVDRGITQARYWDFFLTAHTALKGTARPAHYTVLLDEVFRDKYGVGDAAANNLEKLTHDLCYLFGRATKAVSICPPAYYADIVCERARVHRPEHFDVSDTASSISGASGLTTARRVHENLKNTMYYI
;
A
#
# COMPACT_ATOMS: atom_id res chain seq x y z
N MET A 1 -16.10 19.86 70.47
CA MET A 1 -16.76 18.64 69.96
C MET A 1 -15.81 17.97 68.96
N GLU A 2 -14.59 17.61 69.37
CA GLU A 2 -14.21 16.56 70.35
C GLU A 2 -14.05 15.19 69.64
N ASP A 3 -13.01 14.39 69.89
CA ASP A 3 -11.88 14.62 70.80
C ASP A 3 -10.57 13.92 70.37
N TYR A 4 -9.49 14.24 71.09
CA TYR A 4 -8.15 13.65 71.00
C TYR A 4 -8.05 12.24 71.59
N GLY A 5 -7.09 11.44 71.09
CA GLY A 5 -6.69 10.17 71.70
C GLY A 5 -5.18 9.90 71.56
N ARG A 6 -4.42 10.15 72.63
CA ARG A 6 -2.96 9.88 72.73
C ARG A 6 -2.67 8.50 73.33
N GLY A 7 -1.47 7.97 73.05
CA GLY A 7 -0.77 6.98 73.89
C GLY A 7 -0.59 5.61 73.20
N GLY A 8 0.50 4.88 73.42
CA GLY A 8 1.69 5.13 74.25
C GLY A 8 2.84 4.18 73.89
N ARG A 9 4.06 4.46 74.38
CA ARG A 9 5.26 3.65 74.09
C ARG A 9 5.39 2.47 75.07
N GLY A 10 5.93 1.34 74.60
CA GLY A 10 6.42 0.25 75.46
C GLY A 10 7.55 -0.53 74.79
N ARG A 11 8.74 -0.60 75.41
CA ARG A 11 9.87 -1.44 74.97
C ARG A 11 9.96 -2.67 75.88
N GLY A 12 10.32 -3.82 75.32
CA GLY A 12 10.75 -5.00 76.08
C GLY A 12 11.77 -5.82 75.28
N ARG A 13 12.95 -6.06 75.86
CA ARG A 13 13.95 -7.02 75.35
C ARG A 13 13.83 -8.33 76.12
N GLY A 14 14.11 -9.45 75.47
CA GLY A 14 14.34 -10.77 76.08
C GLY A 14 15.28 -11.56 75.17
N ASP A 15 16.22 -12.32 75.74
CA ASP A 15 17.45 -12.76 75.05
C ASP A 15 17.65 -14.29 75.11
N ARG A 16 18.31 -14.86 74.08
CA ARG A 16 18.98 -16.18 73.96
C ARG A 16 18.25 -17.52 74.21
N GLY A 17 18.52 -18.46 73.29
CA GLY A 17 18.57 -19.92 73.49
C GLY A 17 19.37 -20.59 72.35
N ARG A 18 20.28 -21.53 72.64
CA ARG A 18 21.15 -22.26 71.67
C ARG A 18 21.09 -23.78 71.91
N GLY A 19 21.41 -24.56 70.87
CA GLY A 19 21.59 -26.03 70.87
C GLY A 19 20.81 -26.65 69.70
N ASP A 20 21.36 -27.22 68.62
CA ASP A 20 22.50 -28.13 68.35
C ASP A 20 22.16 -29.63 68.49
N GLY A 21 22.67 -30.47 67.57
CA GLY A 21 22.67 -31.95 67.69
C GLY A 21 21.79 -32.81 66.76
N GLY A 22 22.38 -33.36 65.68
CA GLY A 22 22.53 -34.83 65.53
C GLY A 22 21.41 -35.77 65.00
N ARG A 23 21.47 -36.10 63.69
CA ARG A 23 21.38 -37.46 63.03
C ARG A 23 20.47 -38.61 63.61
N GLY A 24 19.67 -39.23 62.71
CA GLY A 24 19.79 -40.70 62.47
C GLY A 24 18.54 -41.58 62.18
N ARG A 25 18.49 -42.16 60.94
CA ARG A 25 17.78 -43.41 60.47
C ARG A 25 16.23 -43.47 60.55
N GLY A 26 15.51 -44.15 59.62
CA GLY A 26 15.88 -44.73 58.31
C GLY A 26 14.82 -45.66 57.67
N GLY A 27 14.95 -45.95 56.35
CA GLY A 27 14.29 -47.07 55.61
C GLY A 27 13.02 -46.73 54.79
N GLY A 28 12.81 -47.21 53.56
CA GLY A 28 13.70 -47.98 52.65
C GLY A 28 13.08 -48.36 51.27
N GLY A 29 13.92 -48.83 50.32
CA GLY A 29 13.57 -49.41 48.99
C GLY A 29 13.39 -48.41 47.83
N GLY A 30 13.97 -48.52 46.61
CA GLY A 30 14.84 -49.52 45.95
C GLY A 30 14.18 -50.10 44.66
N PHE A 31 14.82 -50.29 43.49
CA PHE A 31 16.20 -50.05 43.03
C PHE A 31 16.33 -50.22 41.46
N ARG A 32 17.12 -49.38 40.75
CA ARG A 32 17.73 -49.54 39.37
C ARG A 32 16.81 -49.92 38.16
N GLY A 33 17.15 -49.75 36.88
CA GLY A 33 18.32 -49.24 36.11
C GLY A 33 18.19 -49.67 34.63
N ASP A 34 18.91 -49.18 33.60
CA ASP A 34 19.91 -48.10 33.47
C ASP A 34 19.91 -47.50 32.02
N ARG A 35 21.02 -47.55 31.25
CA ARG A 35 21.22 -46.90 29.92
C ARG A 35 21.20 -47.85 28.70
N GLY A 36 20.88 -47.28 27.52
CA GLY A 36 21.82 -47.35 26.37
C GLY A 36 21.36 -47.99 25.05
N GLY A 37 21.21 -47.14 24.01
CA GLY A 37 21.77 -47.27 22.65
C GLY A 37 21.56 -48.53 21.78
N GLY A 38 21.18 -48.31 20.50
CA GLY A 38 21.71 -49.09 19.38
C GLY A 38 20.72 -49.65 18.34
N GLY A 39 20.84 -49.15 17.10
CA GLY A 39 21.08 -50.01 15.93
C GLY A 39 19.92 -50.71 15.21
N GLY A 40 19.70 -50.35 13.94
CA GLY A 40 19.03 -51.17 12.92
C GLY A 40 17.49 -51.23 12.99
N GLY A 41 16.76 -51.47 11.91
CA GLY A 41 17.18 -51.58 10.51
C GLY A 41 16.15 -52.36 9.66
N PHE A 42 15.95 -51.92 8.41
CA PHE A 42 15.38 -52.67 7.27
C PHE A 42 13.87 -53.08 7.23
N ARG A 43 13.18 -52.45 6.26
CA ARG A 43 12.33 -53.01 5.17
C ARG A 43 11.02 -53.79 5.47
N GLY A 44 10.10 -53.68 4.50
CA GLY A 44 8.84 -54.45 4.36
C GLY A 44 7.61 -53.56 4.51
N ASP A 45 7.19 -52.75 3.53
CA ASP A 45 6.72 -53.03 2.15
C ASP A 45 5.27 -53.59 2.06
N ARG A 46 4.45 -52.91 1.23
CA ARG A 46 3.11 -53.27 0.69
C ARG A 46 1.84 -53.20 1.56
N GLY A 47 0.75 -52.82 0.86
CA GLY A 47 -0.65 -52.93 1.28
C GLY A 47 -1.25 -51.60 1.77
N GLY A 48 -2.31 -51.03 1.20
CA GLY A 48 -3.15 -51.45 0.07
C GLY A 48 -4.64 -51.26 0.41
N GLY A 49 -5.35 -50.42 -0.35
CA GLY A 49 -6.76 -50.07 -0.10
C GLY A 49 -6.94 -48.93 0.93
N GLY A 50 -8.02 -48.15 0.89
CA GLY A 50 -9.17 -48.22 0.00
C GLY A 50 -10.46 -47.88 0.75
N GLY A 51 -11.00 -46.68 0.52
CA GLY A 51 -12.18 -46.15 1.20
C GLY A 51 -11.90 -44.77 1.83
N GLY A 52 -12.82 -43.80 1.81
CA GLY A 52 -14.19 -43.87 1.33
C GLY A 52 -15.09 -43.01 2.22
N PHE A 53 -15.05 -41.68 2.06
CA PHE A 53 -15.84 -40.77 2.87
C PHE A 53 -16.69 -39.82 2.02
N ARG A 54 -17.97 -40.19 1.85
CA ARG A 54 -19.06 -39.25 2.15
C ARG A 54 -19.08 -39.13 3.69
N GLY A 55 -19.24 -37.97 4.32
CA GLY A 55 -19.63 -36.67 3.80
C GLY A 55 -20.78 -36.18 4.66
N ASP A 56 -20.68 -34.98 5.24
CA ASP A 56 -21.79 -34.43 6.01
C ASP A 56 -21.98 -32.92 5.80
N ARG A 57 -23.25 -32.52 5.96
CA ARG A 57 -23.74 -31.15 5.93
C ARG A 57 -23.45 -30.52 7.30
N GLY A 58 -23.49 -29.21 7.53
CA GLY A 58 -23.89 -28.06 6.73
C GLY A 58 -23.95 -26.87 7.69
N GLY A 59 -23.79 -25.64 7.20
CA GLY A 59 -23.70 -24.48 8.10
C GLY A 59 -23.72 -23.17 7.32
N GLY A 60 -24.92 -22.68 7.02
CA GLY A 60 -25.10 -21.41 6.33
C GLY A 60 -24.81 -20.23 7.26
N GLY A 61 -23.93 -19.33 6.83
CA GLY A 61 -23.72 -18.02 7.43
C GLY A 61 -23.68 -16.96 6.33
N GLY A 62 -24.65 -16.04 6.32
CA GLY A 62 -24.77 -15.04 5.27
C GLY A 62 -23.69 -13.97 5.37
N PHE A 63 -22.96 -13.71 4.28
CA PHE A 63 -21.90 -12.70 4.25
C PHE A 63 -22.31 -11.44 3.46
N ARG A 64 -22.28 -10.31 4.17
CA ARG A 64 -22.55 -8.97 3.66
C ARG A 64 -21.36 -8.44 2.83
N GLY A 65 -21.64 -7.98 1.62
CA GLY A 65 -20.97 -6.85 0.95
C GLY A 65 -19.44 -6.87 0.84
N ASP A 66 -18.92 -7.45 -0.24
CA ASP A 66 -17.50 -7.40 -0.65
C ASP A 66 -16.98 -5.95 -0.82
N ARG A 67 -16.28 -5.42 0.18
CA ARG A 67 -15.65 -4.09 0.13
C ARG A 67 -14.15 -4.16 -0.24
N GLY A 68 -13.86 -3.83 -1.49
CA GLY A 68 -12.85 -2.78 -1.76
C GLY A 68 -11.35 -3.10 -1.63
N GLY A 69 -10.90 -4.35 -1.62
CA GLY A 69 -9.47 -4.72 -1.62
C GLY A 69 -8.69 -4.33 -2.90
N GLY A 70 -8.50 -3.02 -3.14
CA GLY A 70 -8.02 -2.45 -4.41
C GLY A 70 -6.74 -1.60 -4.31
N GLY A 71 -5.89 -1.85 -3.31
CA GLY A 71 -4.70 -1.05 -2.96
C GLY A 71 -3.50 -1.12 -3.92
N GLY A 72 -3.71 -1.19 -5.23
CA GLY A 72 -2.63 -1.12 -6.22
C GLY A 72 -2.07 0.30 -6.35
N GLY A 73 -1.02 0.63 -5.60
CA GLY A 73 -0.35 1.93 -5.65
C GLY A 73 1.00 1.90 -4.96
N PHE A 74 2.03 2.37 -5.65
CA PHE A 74 3.45 2.28 -5.29
C PHE A 74 3.74 2.49 -3.80
N ARG A 75 4.24 1.44 -3.13
CA ARG A 75 4.87 1.52 -1.80
C ARG A 75 6.33 2.01 -1.93
N GLY A 76 6.53 3.15 -2.60
CA GLY A 76 7.87 3.68 -2.94
C GLY A 76 8.44 4.74 -1.98
N ASP A 77 7.65 5.21 -1.01
CA ASP A 77 7.90 6.49 -0.32
C ASP A 77 8.03 6.36 1.22
N ARG A 78 8.27 5.14 1.71
CA ARG A 78 8.52 4.82 3.14
C ARG A 78 9.67 3.80 3.20
N GLY A 79 10.78 4.17 3.86
CA GLY A 79 12.00 3.35 3.97
C GLY A 79 13.26 3.91 3.28
N GLY A 80 13.14 4.91 2.40
CA GLY A 80 14.29 5.60 1.82
C GLY A 80 14.93 6.59 2.81
N GLY A 81 16.17 6.34 3.23
CA GLY A 81 16.98 7.39 3.87
C GLY A 81 17.15 8.58 2.91
N PHE A 82 17.24 9.81 3.46
CA PHE A 82 17.35 11.04 2.66
C PHE A 82 18.44 10.93 1.59
N ARG A 83 18.04 10.67 0.33
CA ARG A 83 18.95 10.65 -0.81
C ARG A 83 19.36 12.10 -1.11
N GLY A 84 20.52 12.49 -0.61
CA GLY A 84 21.33 13.52 -1.27
C GLY A 84 21.59 13.07 -2.71
N GLY A 85 21.52 14.00 -3.65
CA GLY A 85 21.70 13.68 -5.07
C GLY A 85 23.11 13.16 -5.35
N GLN A 86 23.21 12.21 -6.28
CA GLN A 86 24.46 11.83 -6.90
C GLN A 86 24.16 11.51 -8.37
N GLY A 87 24.86 12.18 -9.29
CA GLY A 87 24.80 11.86 -10.71
C GLY A 87 25.39 10.49 -10.99
N GLY A 88 24.86 9.80 -12.01
CA GLY A 88 25.40 8.55 -12.50
C GLY A 88 26.72 8.74 -13.26
N GLY A 89 27.51 7.67 -13.33
CA GLY A 89 28.81 7.64 -13.98
C GLY A 89 29.49 6.31 -13.66
N GLY A 90 29.10 5.25 -14.36
CA GLY A 90 29.76 3.96 -14.28
C GLY A 90 30.99 3.91 -15.17
N GLY A 91 32.00 3.14 -14.77
CA GLY A 91 33.21 2.92 -15.56
C GLY A 91 33.93 1.65 -15.11
N TYR A 92 33.68 0.56 -15.83
CA TYR A 92 34.57 -0.60 -15.89
C TYR A 92 34.90 -0.81 -17.37
N GLY A 93 36.19 -0.85 -17.69
CA GLY A 93 36.69 -1.00 -19.05
C GLY A 93 38.20 -0.81 -19.07
N GLY A 94 38.94 -1.92 -18.96
CA GLY A 94 40.38 -1.94 -19.16
C GLY A 94 40.74 -2.13 -20.63
N ASP A 95 41.84 -1.51 -21.04
CA ASP A 95 42.76 -1.88 -22.12
C ASP A 95 42.18 -2.36 -23.46
N ARG A 96 42.21 -1.47 -24.48
CA ARG A 96 43.24 -1.48 -25.55
C ARG A 96 42.91 -0.51 -26.69
N GLY A 97 43.95 0.20 -27.17
CA GLY A 97 44.12 0.49 -28.60
C GLY A 97 43.54 1.80 -29.18
N GLY A 98 44.39 2.82 -29.28
CA GLY A 98 44.77 3.38 -30.59
C GLY A 98 43.95 4.51 -31.25
N ARG A 99 44.60 5.68 -31.33
CA ARG A 99 44.53 6.72 -32.39
C ARG A 99 43.23 7.54 -32.58
N GLY A 100 43.35 8.84 -32.25
CA GLY A 100 43.17 9.90 -33.25
C GLY A 100 41.93 10.80 -33.13
N GLY A 101 42.15 12.13 -33.27
CA GLY A 101 41.09 13.13 -33.46
C GLY A 101 40.56 13.76 -32.17
N GLY A 102 41.19 14.84 -31.71
CA GLY A 102 40.70 15.62 -30.56
C GLY A 102 39.78 16.78 -30.99
N PHE A 103 38.94 17.22 -30.05
CA PHE A 103 38.41 18.59 -29.94
C PHE A 103 38.19 18.92 -28.45
N ASP A 104 38.17 20.23 -28.13
CA ASP A 104 38.81 20.75 -26.93
C ASP A 104 38.10 20.59 -25.58
N ARG A 105 38.94 20.56 -24.53
CA ARG A 105 38.55 20.71 -23.13
C ARG A 105 38.49 22.20 -22.74
N GLY A 106 37.29 22.73 -22.52
CA GLY A 106 37.07 23.93 -21.69
C GLY A 106 36.87 23.55 -20.22
N GLY A 107 37.75 24.00 -19.32
CA GLY A 107 37.82 23.49 -17.94
C GLY A 107 36.72 23.97 -16.97
N ARG A 108 36.35 23.11 -16.01
CA ARG A 108 35.62 23.52 -14.80
C ARG A 108 36.62 23.94 -13.70
N GLY A 109 36.81 25.25 -13.54
CA GLY A 109 37.43 25.81 -12.34
C GLY A 109 36.56 25.59 -11.08
N GLY A 110 37.20 25.46 -9.93
CA GLY A 110 36.52 25.21 -8.66
C GLY A 110 35.72 26.41 -8.15
N GLY A 111 34.56 26.16 -7.52
CA GLY A 111 33.69 27.18 -6.95
C GLY A 111 33.20 26.81 -5.55
N ARG A 112 33.34 27.76 -4.61
CA ARG A 112 32.94 27.64 -3.20
C ARG A 112 31.40 27.47 -3.06
N GLY A 113 30.95 27.09 -1.86
CA GLY A 113 29.56 26.72 -1.55
C GLY A 113 28.47 27.58 -2.21
N GLY A 114 27.79 27.00 -3.19
CA GLY A 114 26.74 27.66 -3.97
C GLY A 114 25.32 27.36 -3.48
N ARG A 115 24.45 28.36 -3.56
CA ARG A 115 23.00 28.25 -3.32
C ARG A 115 22.40 27.15 -4.22
N GLY A 116 21.55 26.30 -3.67
CA GLY A 116 20.82 25.31 -4.47
C GLY A 116 19.93 26.02 -5.50
N GLY A 117 20.19 25.79 -6.79
CA GLY A 117 19.49 26.45 -7.89
C GLY A 117 17.99 26.20 -7.89
N ARG A 118 17.23 27.18 -8.40
CA ARG A 118 15.80 27.06 -8.73
C ARG A 118 15.63 25.83 -9.65
N PRO A 119 14.68 24.92 -9.40
CA PRO A 119 14.30 23.94 -10.42
C PRO A 119 13.92 24.70 -11.69
N PRO A 120 14.38 24.28 -12.88
CA PRO A 120 14.06 25.01 -14.11
C PRO A 120 12.54 25.14 -14.26
N PRO A 121 12.03 26.28 -14.76
CA PRO A 121 10.63 26.41 -15.11
C PRO A 121 10.25 25.34 -16.14
N PHE A 122 9.01 24.87 -16.09
CA PHE A 122 8.49 23.89 -17.05
C PHE A 122 7.96 24.62 -18.31
N ASP A 123 8.05 24.00 -19.48
CA ASP A 123 7.46 24.58 -20.70
C ASP A 123 5.95 24.80 -20.52
N GLY A 124 5.49 26.01 -20.84
CA GLY A 124 4.11 26.44 -20.59
C GLY A 124 3.83 26.95 -19.18
N GLU A 125 4.81 27.03 -18.27
CA GLU A 125 4.62 27.68 -16.96
C GLU A 125 4.21 29.16 -17.10
N GLY A 126 4.68 29.83 -18.15
CA GLY A 126 4.27 31.20 -18.51
C GLY A 126 2.81 31.34 -18.95
N SER A 127 2.08 30.28 -19.29
CA SER A 127 0.64 30.39 -19.61
C SER A 127 -0.26 30.39 -18.36
N PHE A 128 0.30 30.05 -17.19
CA PHE A 128 -0.36 30.16 -15.88
C PHE A 128 0.12 31.37 -15.05
N TYR A 129 1.15 32.10 -15.51
CA TYR A 129 1.75 33.24 -14.78
C TYR A 129 2.13 34.46 -15.63
N GLY A 130 1.97 34.42 -16.96
CA GLY A 130 2.30 35.53 -17.85
C GLY A 130 1.38 36.73 -17.64
N GLN A 131 1.82 37.92 -18.07
CA GLN A 131 1.10 39.18 -17.85
C GLN A 131 -0.34 39.23 -18.42
N ASN A 132 -0.72 38.25 -19.26
CA ASN A 132 -2.05 38.10 -19.84
C ASN A 132 -2.86 36.92 -19.26
N THR A 133 -2.54 36.38 -18.07
CA THR A 133 -3.39 35.33 -17.47
C THR A 133 -4.81 35.86 -17.18
N PRO A 134 -5.87 35.07 -17.45
CA PRO A 134 -7.19 35.35 -16.92
C PRO A 134 -7.13 35.50 -15.39
N SER A 135 -7.90 36.45 -14.84
CA SER A 135 -7.93 36.69 -13.39
C SER A 135 -8.21 35.39 -12.62
N ILE A 136 -7.42 35.15 -11.57
CA ILE A 136 -7.60 33.98 -10.70
C ILE A 136 -9.04 34.02 -10.15
N PRO A 137 -9.89 33.03 -10.48
CA PRO A 137 -11.27 32.99 -10.00
C PRO A 137 -11.28 33.04 -8.48
N GLN A 138 -12.08 33.94 -7.92
CA GLN A 138 -12.20 34.02 -6.47
C GLN A 138 -13.00 32.83 -5.93
N PRO A 139 -12.76 32.40 -4.67
CA PRO A 139 -13.58 31.40 -4.02
C PRO A 139 -15.02 31.91 -3.91
N ASP A 140 -15.97 31.01 -4.11
CA ASP A 140 -17.40 31.32 -4.07
C ASP A 140 -17.81 31.92 -2.70
N SER A 141 -18.22 33.19 -2.71
CA SER A 141 -18.61 33.93 -1.51
C SER A 141 -19.90 33.38 -0.89
N GLY A 142 -20.88 33.02 -1.72
CA GLY A 142 -22.14 32.42 -1.27
C GLY A 142 -21.92 31.08 -0.56
N ILE A 143 -20.98 30.27 -1.03
CA ILE A 143 -20.55 29.05 -0.30
C ILE A 143 -19.90 29.40 1.04
N THR A 144 -19.06 30.44 1.09
CA THR A 144 -18.39 30.87 2.32
C THR A 144 -19.38 31.43 3.36
N GLU A 145 -20.40 32.16 2.90
CA GLU A 145 -21.52 32.66 3.71
C GLU A 145 -22.37 31.51 4.25
N LEU A 146 -22.73 30.54 3.39
CA LEU A 146 -23.47 29.35 3.77
C LEU A 146 -22.73 28.52 4.84
N GLU A 147 -21.43 28.29 4.65
CA GLU A 147 -20.56 27.67 5.65
C GLU A 147 -20.63 28.41 7.00
N ASN A 148 -20.58 29.75 6.98
CA ASN A 148 -20.65 30.56 8.21
C ASN A 148 -22.04 30.49 8.88
N GLN A 149 -23.12 30.49 8.10
CA GLN A 149 -24.49 30.35 8.61
C GLN A 149 -24.70 29.00 9.31
N ILE A 150 -24.29 27.89 8.65
CA ILE A 150 -24.39 26.53 9.19
C ILE A 150 -23.58 26.40 10.48
N ILE A 151 -22.36 26.94 10.53
CA ILE A 151 -21.54 26.90 11.76
C ILE A 151 -22.14 27.70 12.90
N ARG A 152 -22.68 28.91 12.67
CA ARG A 152 -23.38 29.68 13.72
C ARG A 152 -24.56 28.90 14.30
N PHE A 153 -25.34 28.24 13.44
CA PHE A 153 -26.45 27.38 13.86
C PHE A 153 -25.98 26.15 14.66
N HIS A 154 -24.90 25.49 14.24
CA HIS A 154 -24.30 24.38 14.99
C HIS A 154 -23.74 24.83 16.35
N GLN A 155 -23.05 25.97 16.43
CA GLN A 155 -22.50 26.53 17.66
C GLN A 155 -23.58 26.79 18.71
N ALA A 156 -24.71 27.40 18.31
CA ALA A 156 -25.83 27.69 19.20
C ALA A 156 -26.42 26.41 19.80
N LYS A 157 -26.65 25.38 18.97
CA LYS A 157 -27.13 24.06 19.44
C LYS A 157 -26.11 23.37 20.35
N ASP A 158 -24.86 23.31 19.93
CA ASP A 158 -23.84 22.49 20.59
C ASP A 158 -23.34 23.11 21.90
N THR A 159 -23.38 24.44 22.05
CA THR A 159 -23.11 25.11 23.34
C THR A 159 -24.14 24.68 24.40
N SER A 160 -25.40 24.46 24.01
CA SER A 160 -26.43 23.92 24.93
C SER A 160 -26.18 22.45 25.28
N LEU A 161 -25.67 21.66 24.33
CA LEU A 161 -25.36 20.24 24.53
C LEU A 161 -24.13 20.03 25.42
N VAL A 162 -23.05 20.78 25.21
CA VAL A 162 -21.83 20.69 26.05
C VAL A 162 -22.15 21.03 27.51
N LYS A 163 -22.96 22.08 27.77
CA LYS A 163 -23.44 22.44 29.12
C LYS A 163 -24.34 21.38 29.77
N LYS A 164 -25.03 20.54 28.98
CA LYS A 164 -25.81 19.41 29.50
C LYS A 164 -24.91 18.19 29.75
N MET A 165 -23.99 17.89 28.84
CA MET A 165 -23.04 16.77 28.95
C MET A 165 -22.06 16.91 30.10
N SER A 166 -21.65 18.14 30.46
CA SER A 166 -20.81 18.39 31.65
C SER A 166 -21.45 17.97 32.97
N ASN A 167 -22.77 17.78 33.00
CA ASN A 167 -23.55 17.58 34.23
C ASN A 167 -24.13 16.16 34.36
N MET A 168 -23.98 15.28 33.36
CA MET A 168 -24.55 13.92 33.38
C MET A 168 -23.55 12.86 33.86
N LYS A 169 -24.01 11.92 34.70
CA LYS A 169 -23.31 10.65 34.94
C LYS A 169 -23.52 9.74 33.74
N ILE A 170 -22.43 9.29 33.13
CA ILE A 170 -22.47 8.52 31.87
C ILE A 170 -22.65 7.03 32.20
N THR A 171 -23.89 6.67 32.50
CA THR A 171 -24.38 5.30 32.70
C THR A 171 -25.73 5.10 32.01
N GLU A 172 -25.86 5.56 30.77
CA GLU A 172 -26.98 5.22 29.88
C GLU A 172 -26.51 5.33 28.42
N ALA A 173 -26.93 4.37 27.60
CA ALA A 173 -26.42 4.19 26.25
C ALA A 173 -27.11 5.16 25.27
N ASN A 174 -26.54 6.36 25.10
CA ASN A 174 -26.84 7.25 23.96
C ASN A 174 -25.64 8.17 23.58
N ALA A 175 -24.42 7.68 23.80
CA ALA A 175 -23.21 8.21 23.15
C ALA A 175 -23.02 7.64 21.71
N ALA A 176 -24.02 6.90 21.21
CA ALA A 176 -24.01 6.30 19.88
C ALA A 176 -24.28 7.33 18.77
N ALA A 177 -23.83 6.99 17.55
CA ALA A 177 -24.20 7.56 16.24
C ALA A 177 -23.64 8.93 15.79
N LEU A 178 -23.12 9.84 16.64
CA LEU A 178 -22.79 11.21 16.20
C LEU A 178 -21.31 11.60 16.26
N MET A 179 -20.64 11.61 15.09
CA MET A 179 -19.36 12.32 14.91
C MET A 179 -19.52 13.82 15.24
N PRO A 180 -18.56 14.45 15.96
CA PRO A 180 -18.70 15.82 16.43
C PRO A 180 -18.88 16.80 15.27
N ARG A 181 -19.79 17.75 15.44
CA ARG A 181 -19.92 18.87 14.49
C ARG A 181 -18.68 19.74 14.56
N ARG A 182 -18.32 20.33 13.42
CA ARG A 182 -17.26 21.35 13.36
C ARG A 182 -17.57 22.48 14.37
N PRO A 183 -16.67 22.80 15.33
CA PRO A 183 -16.91 23.86 16.30
C PRO A 183 -16.82 25.24 15.64
N ALA A 184 -15.88 25.40 14.70
CA ALA A 184 -15.70 26.53 13.83
C ALA A 184 -14.71 26.16 12.72
N TYR A 185 -14.45 27.11 11.82
CA TYR A 185 -13.26 27.09 10.96
C TYR A 185 -12.12 27.82 11.66
N GLY A 186 -10.88 27.40 11.43
CA GLY A 186 -9.72 28.01 12.07
C GLY A 186 -9.49 29.45 11.58
N THR A 187 -8.93 30.27 12.47
CA THR A 187 -8.66 31.70 12.26
C THR A 187 -7.16 32.03 12.31
N LEU A 188 -6.33 31.13 12.86
CA LEU A 188 -4.88 31.30 12.90
C LEU A 188 -4.19 31.02 11.55
N GLY A 189 -3.10 31.75 11.32
CA GLY A 189 -2.24 31.63 10.14
C GLY A 189 -2.48 32.71 9.08
N ASN A 190 -1.52 32.89 8.17
CA ASN A 190 -1.64 33.87 7.09
C ASN A 190 -2.61 33.35 6.03
N LYS A 191 -3.63 34.13 5.64
CA LYS A 191 -4.58 33.72 4.59
C LYS A 191 -3.85 33.54 3.26
N VAL A 192 -4.13 32.44 2.57
CA VAL A 192 -3.53 32.08 1.28
C VAL A 192 -4.60 31.59 0.31
N LEU A 193 -4.52 32.00 -0.95
CA LEU A 193 -5.40 31.54 -2.01
C LEU A 193 -4.77 30.37 -2.75
N LEU A 194 -5.52 29.29 -2.95
CA LEU A 194 -5.00 28.02 -3.49
C LEU A 194 -5.92 27.47 -4.57
N TRP A 195 -5.34 26.84 -5.60
CA TRP A 195 -6.07 25.92 -6.45
C TRP A 195 -6.16 24.56 -5.77
N ALA A 196 -7.29 23.89 -5.88
CA ALA A 196 -7.50 22.49 -5.49
C ALA A 196 -7.82 21.65 -6.74
N ASN A 197 -7.43 20.37 -6.73
CA ASN A 197 -7.69 19.42 -7.83
C ASN A 197 -9.17 18.92 -7.89
N TYR A 198 -10.09 19.83 -7.59
CA TYR A 198 -11.53 19.61 -7.68
C TYR A 198 -12.10 20.44 -8.82
N PHE A 199 -13.15 19.93 -9.43
CA PHE A 199 -13.92 20.58 -10.47
C PHE A 199 -15.38 20.66 -10.01
N ARG A 200 -16.10 21.74 -10.35
CA ARG A 200 -17.52 21.86 -10.02
C ARG A 200 -18.32 20.86 -10.84
N LEU A 201 -19.13 20.03 -10.18
CA LEU A 201 -20.04 19.09 -10.83
C LEU A 201 -21.47 19.64 -10.72
N THR A 202 -22.08 19.93 -11.85
CA THR A 202 -23.50 20.31 -11.94
C THR A 202 -24.32 19.06 -12.23
N VAL A 203 -25.40 18.84 -11.48
CA VAL A 203 -26.28 17.67 -11.61
C VAL A 203 -27.72 18.14 -11.60
N ASN A 204 -28.33 18.19 -12.79
CA ASN A 204 -29.70 18.61 -12.98
C ASN A 204 -30.75 17.59 -12.48
N PRO A 205 -30.66 16.26 -12.74
CA PRO A 205 -31.71 15.33 -12.34
C PRO A 205 -32.00 15.32 -10.84
N THR A 206 -33.26 15.02 -10.49
CA THR A 206 -33.77 14.91 -9.11
C THR A 206 -33.61 13.51 -8.54
N VAL A 207 -33.74 12.48 -9.37
CA VAL A 207 -33.51 11.07 -9.06
C VAL A 207 -32.80 10.42 -10.25
N ILE A 208 -31.95 9.43 -9.99
CA ILE A 208 -31.47 8.46 -10.97
C ILE A 208 -31.64 7.04 -10.41
N TYR A 209 -31.77 6.05 -11.28
CA TYR A 209 -32.06 4.68 -10.90
C TYR A 209 -30.82 3.80 -11.02
N ARG A 210 -30.48 3.07 -9.96
CA ARG A 210 -29.38 2.09 -9.95
C ARG A 210 -29.95 0.68 -9.93
N TYR A 211 -29.37 -0.20 -10.75
CA TYR A 211 -29.69 -1.62 -10.81
C TYR A 211 -28.42 -2.45 -10.66
N ASN A 212 -28.57 -3.66 -10.13
CA ASN A 212 -27.54 -4.69 -10.14
C ASN A 212 -27.68 -5.58 -11.38
N LEU A 213 -26.55 -6.09 -11.85
CA LEU A 213 -26.45 -6.97 -13.03
C LEU A 213 -26.04 -8.38 -12.60
N GLU A 214 -26.94 -9.34 -12.77
CA GLU A 214 -26.63 -10.77 -12.65
C GLU A 214 -26.39 -11.36 -14.04
N VAL A 215 -25.24 -12.01 -14.24
CA VAL A 215 -24.88 -12.64 -15.52
C VAL A 215 -24.74 -14.13 -15.29
N ARG A 216 -25.57 -14.94 -15.97
CA ARG A 216 -25.52 -16.40 -15.95
C ARG A 216 -25.20 -16.93 -17.36
N LYS A 217 -24.55 -18.09 -17.43
CA LYS A 217 -24.31 -18.78 -18.70
C LYS A 217 -25.55 -19.58 -19.09
N GLY A 218 -26.00 -19.44 -20.34
CA GLY A 218 -27.09 -20.25 -20.88
C GLY A 218 -26.60 -21.61 -21.39
N GLU A 219 -27.52 -22.56 -21.52
CA GLU A 219 -27.25 -23.85 -22.15
C GLU A 219 -26.85 -23.69 -23.61
N SER A 220 -25.79 -24.37 -24.01
CA SER A 220 -25.34 -24.38 -25.40
C SER A 220 -26.10 -25.42 -26.20
N LYS A 221 -27.01 -24.99 -27.08
CA LYS A 221 -27.45 -25.82 -28.22
C LYS A 221 -26.29 -25.93 -29.20
N GLU A 222 -25.53 -27.02 -29.12
CA GLU A 222 -24.66 -27.42 -30.23
C GLU A 222 -25.57 -27.85 -31.40
N LYS A 223 -25.35 -27.26 -32.58
CA LYS A 223 -26.00 -27.69 -33.82
C LYS A 223 -25.18 -28.84 -34.39
N GLU A 224 -25.63 -30.07 -34.18
CA GLU A 224 -25.24 -31.18 -35.05
C GLU A 224 -25.97 -31.07 -36.40
N PRO A 225 -25.34 -31.50 -37.51
CA PRO A 225 -26.01 -31.65 -38.80
C PRO A 225 -26.89 -32.91 -38.79
N ALA A 226 -27.88 -32.95 -39.68
CA ALA A 226 -28.85 -34.04 -39.73
C ALA A 226 -28.32 -35.29 -40.45
N SER A 227 -28.53 -36.46 -39.84
CA SER A 227 -28.85 -37.70 -40.57
C SER A 227 -29.66 -38.65 -39.68
N THR A 228 -30.49 -39.47 -40.33
CA THR A 228 -31.45 -40.40 -39.73
C THR A 228 -30.78 -41.70 -39.26
N ASP A 229 -31.18 -42.26 -38.11
CA ASP A 229 -32.09 -43.43 -38.12
C ASP A 229 -32.64 -43.87 -36.74
N LYS A 230 -33.67 -44.72 -36.76
CA LYS A 230 -34.45 -45.16 -35.57
C LYS A 230 -33.92 -46.45 -34.93
N VAL A 231 -33.82 -46.49 -33.59
CA VAL A 231 -34.12 -47.70 -32.78
C VAL A 231 -34.83 -47.31 -31.48
N LYS A 232 -35.84 -48.08 -31.05
CA LYS A 232 -36.61 -47.88 -29.80
C LYS A 232 -35.95 -48.56 -28.60
N GLY A 233 -35.98 -47.91 -27.43
CA GLY A 233 -35.72 -48.52 -26.12
C GLY A 233 -36.38 -47.72 -25.00
N LYS A 234 -37.18 -48.35 -24.12
CA LYS A 234 -37.98 -47.67 -23.09
C LYS A 234 -37.29 -47.61 -21.72
N ALA A 235 -37.49 -46.47 -21.05
CA ALA A 235 -37.57 -46.27 -19.59
C ALA A 235 -36.34 -46.52 -18.71
N LYS A 236 -35.79 -45.41 -18.18
CA LYS A 236 -36.08 -45.01 -16.79
C LYS A 236 -35.78 -43.53 -16.58
N GLU A 237 -36.80 -42.78 -16.16
CA GLU A 237 -36.63 -41.38 -15.76
C GLU A 237 -35.77 -41.29 -14.50
N LYS A 238 -34.77 -40.41 -14.54
CA LYS A 238 -34.23 -39.75 -13.35
C LYS A 238 -34.29 -38.26 -13.61
N VAL A 239 -35.21 -37.58 -12.94
CA VAL A 239 -35.18 -36.13 -12.79
C VAL A 239 -33.88 -35.81 -12.06
N GLN A 240 -32.94 -35.17 -12.77
CA GLN A 240 -31.68 -34.73 -12.20
C GLN A 240 -31.64 -33.21 -12.29
N ASP A 241 -32.06 -32.55 -11.21
CA ASP A 241 -31.86 -31.11 -11.01
C ASP A 241 -30.37 -30.79 -11.14
N GLY A 242 -30.00 -30.17 -12.25
CA GLY A 242 -28.62 -29.93 -12.68
C GLY A 242 -28.18 -28.49 -12.46
N GLY A 243 -28.27 -28.01 -11.21
CA GLY A 243 -27.91 -26.63 -10.86
C GLY A 243 -26.48 -26.24 -11.24
N GLY A 244 -26.34 -25.30 -12.19
CA GLY A 244 -25.06 -24.71 -12.61
C GLY A 244 -24.98 -23.22 -12.29
N ASP A 245 -24.88 -22.85 -11.00
CA ASP A 245 -24.86 -21.46 -10.52
C ASP A 245 -23.57 -20.71 -10.91
N GLY A 246 -23.50 -20.28 -12.17
CA GLY A 246 -22.53 -19.30 -12.64
C GLY A 246 -22.89 -17.89 -12.17
N SER A 247 -22.52 -17.53 -10.94
CA SER A 247 -22.56 -16.14 -10.49
C SER A 247 -21.56 -15.26 -11.26
N PRO A 248 -21.72 -13.92 -11.30
CA PRO A 248 -20.81 -13.02 -12.02
C PRO A 248 -19.33 -13.16 -11.62
N ALA A 249 -19.03 -13.67 -10.42
CA ALA A 249 -17.68 -13.92 -9.92
C ALA A 249 -16.92 -15.03 -10.69
N THR A 250 -17.63 -15.90 -11.39
CA THR A 250 -17.05 -17.03 -12.15
C THR A 250 -16.60 -16.65 -13.57
N ILE A 251 -17.09 -15.53 -14.11
CA ILE A 251 -16.81 -15.08 -15.48
C ILE A 251 -15.56 -14.17 -15.48
N PRO A 252 -14.53 -14.43 -16.30
CA PRO A 252 -13.37 -13.54 -16.40
C PRO A 252 -13.77 -12.11 -16.78
N ALA A 253 -13.30 -11.10 -16.03
CA ALA A 253 -13.77 -9.72 -16.13
C ALA A 253 -13.77 -9.11 -17.56
N ARG A 254 -12.84 -9.50 -18.44
CA ARG A 254 -12.84 -9.07 -19.85
C ARG A 254 -13.96 -9.71 -20.67
N LYS A 255 -14.28 -10.98 -20.43
CA LYS A 255 -15.43 -11.67 -21.04
C LYS A 255 -16.74 -11.05 -20.56
N LEU A 256 -16.81 -10.76 -19.25
CA LEU A 256 -17.92 -10.03 -18.63
C LEU A 256 -18.13 -8.65 -19.27
N LYS A 257 -17.06 -7.86 -19.51
CA LYS A 257 -17.17 -6.56 -20.21
C LYS A 257 -17.90 -6.71 -21.55
N ILE A 258 -17.47 -7.65 -22.40
CA ILE A 258 -18.03 -7.84 -23.75
C ILE A 258 -19.49 -8.33 -23.66
N ILE A 259 -19.81 -9.27 -22.76
CA ILE A 259 -21.19 -9.72 -22.53
C ILE A 259 -22.09 -8.54 -22.14
N LEU A 260 -21.62 -7.65 -21.26
CA LEU A 260 -22.37 -6.49 -20.81
C LEU A 260 -22.43 -5.36 -21.85
N GLN A 261 -21.44 -5.23 -22.74
CA GLN A 261 -21.52 -4.33 -23.91
C GLN A 261 -22.65 -4.78 -24.84
N ASN A 262 -22.67 -6.06 -25.24
CA ASN A 262 -23.72 -6.62 -26.08
C ASN A 262 -25.10 -6.49 -25.40
N ALA A 263 -25.20 -6.71 -24.08
CA ALA A 263 -26.47 -6.59 -23.36
C ALA A 263 -26.96 -5.13 -23.26
N LEU A 264 -26.05 -4.16 -23.23
CA LEU A 264 -26.38 -2.74 -23.27
C LEU A 264 -26.87 -2.31 -24.67
N GLU A 265 -26.33 -2.90 -25.73
CA GLU A 265 -26.81 -2.70 -27.10
C GLU A 265 -28.22 -3.27 -27.30
N GLU A 266 -28.50 -4.49 -26.82
CA GLU A 266 -29.86 -5.05 -26.86
C GLU A 266 -30.84 -4.25 -25.97
N LEU A 267 -30.43 -3.80 -24.77
CA LEU A 267 -31.26 -2.94 -23.92
C LEU A 267 -31.66 -1.64 -24.64
N ARG A 268 -30.74 -1.03 -25.41
CA ARG A 268 -31.02 0.18 -26.20
C ARG A 268 -31.99 -0.05 -27.36
N LYS A 269 -32.11 -1.28 -27.87
CA LYS A 269 -33.13 -1.65 -28.88
C LYS A 269 -34.50 -1.90 -28.24
N LEU A 270 -34.52 -2.48 -27.04
CA LEU A 270 -35.75 -2.78 -26.29
C LEU A 270 -36.37 -1.51 -25.67
N GLU A 271 -35.53 -0.59 -25.21
CA GLU A 271 -35.95 0.72 -24.69
C GLU A 271 -35.25 1.86 -25.47
N PRO A 272 -35.69 2.15 -26.71
CA PRO A 272 -35.12 3.22 -27.53
C PRO A 272 -35.44 4.59 -26.90
N GLY A 273 -34.47 5.14 -26.18
CA GLY A 273 -34.62 6.33 -25.33
C GLY A 273 -34.14 6.15 -23.89
N ALA A 274 -33.78 4.92 -23.47
CA ALA A 274 -33.14 4.67 -22.19
C ALA A 274 -31.72 5.23 -22.16
N ILE A 275 -31.51 6.30 -21.40
CA ILE A 275 -30.20 6.89 -21.11
C ILE A 275 -29.57 6.09 -19.96
N VAL A 276 -28.49 5.36 -20.27
CA VAL A 276 -27.92 4.30 -19.43
C VAL A 276 -26.39 4.30 -19.40
N ALA A 277 -25.82 3.98 -18.24
CA ALA A 277 -24.38 3.88 -17.96
C ALA A 277 -24.07 2.63 -17.10
N THR A 278 -22.90 2.01 -17.28
CA THR A 278 -22.46 0.84 -16.50
C THR A 278 -20.95 0.86 -16.23
N GLU A 279 -20.54 0.27 -15.11
CA GLU A 279 -19.12 -0.03 -14.83
C GLU A 279 -18.58 -1.24 -15.62
N PHE A 280 -19.44 -1.91 -16.41
CA PHE A 280 -19.20 -3.20 -17.10
C PHE A 280 -18.77 -4.33 -16.15
N LYS A 281 -19.42 -4.39 -14.99
CA LYS A 281 -19.19 -5.43 -13.98
C LYS A 281 -20.49 -5.85 -13.28
N SER A 282 -20.97 -5.05 -12.33
CA SER A 282 -22.07 -5.42 -11.42
C SER A 282 -23.20 -4.41 -11.35
N GLN A 283 -23.01 -3.20 -11.87
CA GLN A 283 -23.99 -2.10 -11.76
C GLN A 283 -24.35 -1.49 -13.12
N LEU A 284 -25.62 -1.11 -13.24
CA LEU A 284 -26.21 -0.30 -14.30
C LEU A 284 -26.89 0.91 -13.65
N VAL A 285 -26.83 2.08 -14.27
CA VAL A 285 -27.51 3.30 -13.85
C VAL A 285 -28.30 3.84 -15.04
N SER A 286 -29.53 4.29 -14.81
CA SER A 286 -30.36 4.94 -15.82
C SER A 286 -30.94 6.26 -15.31
N LEU A 287 -31.23 7.17 -16.25
CA LEU A 287 -31.84 8.47 -15.93
C LEU A 287 -33.31 8.34 -15.51
N LYS A 288 -34.04 7.41 -16.14
CA LYS A 288 -35.44 7.09 -15.87
C LYS A 288 -35.58 5.61 -15.53
N LYS A 289 -36.61 5.25 -14.76
CA LYS A 289 -36.95 3.87 -14.43
C LYS A 289 -37.14 3.05 -15.72
N LEU A 290 -36.38 1.96 -15.84
CA LEU A 290 -36.40 1.07 -17.00
C LEU A 290 -37.72 0.27 -17.06
N LYS A 291 -38.32 0.19 -18.24
CA LYS A 291 -39.52 -0.60 -18.54
C LYS A 291 -39.11 -1.96 -19.09
N LEU A 292 -38.52 -2.78 -18.21
CA LEU A 292 -37.87 -4.06 -18.52
C LEU A 292 -38.84 -5.16 -19.02
N ALA A 293 -39.41 -4.99 -20.21
CA ALA A 293 -40.36 -5.92 -20.83
C ALA A 293 -39.74 -7.30 -21.13
N ILE A 294 -38.42 -7.35 -21.36
CA ILE A 294 -37.66 -8.60 -21.52
C ILE A 294 -36.49 -8.59 -20.53
N ASN A 295 -36.56 -9.47 -19.53
CA ASN A 295 -35.55 -9.62 -18.48
C ASN A 295 -35.57 -11.08 -17.97
N PRO A 296 -34.48 -11.87 -18.12
CA PRO A 296 -33.14 -11.47 -18.55
C PRO A 296 -33.00 -11.19 -20.05
N ILE A 297 -32.04 -10.32 -20.38
CA ILE A 297 -31.60 -10.06 -21.76
C ILE A 297 -30.65 -11.20 -22.17
N HIS A 298 -30.98 -11.91 -23.24
CA HIS A 298 -30.14 -12.98 -23.78
C HIS A 298 -29.18 -12.44 -24.84
N VAL A 299 -27.88 -12.71 -24.67
CA VAL A 299 -26.83 -12.24 -25.56
C VAL A 299 -25.89 -13.35 -25.97
N VAL A 300 -25.41 -13.28 -27.21
CA VAL A 300 -24.43 -14.23 -27.75
C VAL A 300 -23.03 -13.64 -27.61
N PHE A 301 -22.16 -14.33 -26.88
CA PHE A 301 -20.73 -14.08 -26.87
C PHE A 301 -20.06 -14.92 -27.97
N LYS A 302 -19.52 -14.25 -28.99
CA LYS A 302 -18.65 -14.87 -30.00
C LYS A 302 -17.20 -14.77 -29.54
N GLN A 303 -16.50 -15.90 -29.46
CA GLN A 303 -15.08 -15.89 -29.12
C GLN A 303 -14.26 -15.41 -30.33
N GLU A 304 -13.40 -14.39 -30.18
CA GLU A 304 -12.58 -13.76 -31.26
C GLU A 304 -11.69 -14.72 -32.10
N SER A 305 -11.66 -16.03 -31.80
CA SER A 305 -10.82 -17.01 -32.51
C SER A 305 -11.40 -18.43 -32.56
N SER A 306 -12.73 -18.57 -32.46
CA SER A 306 -13.44 -19.81 -32.77
C SER A 306 -14.86 -19.49 -33.25
N ASN A 307 -15.47 -20.40 -34.03
CA ASN A 307 -16.89 -20.28 -34.39
C ASN A 307 -17.82 -20.63 -33.21
N ARG A 308 -17.28 -20.92 -32.03
CA ARG A 308 -18.08 -21.27 -30.84
C ARG A 308 -18.81 -20.04 -30.32
N GLN A 309 -20.13 -20.14 -30.28
CA GLN A 309 -21.03 -19.15 -29.72
C GLN A 309 -21.44 -19.62 -28.34
N GLU A 310 -21.31 -18.76 -27.33
CA GLU A 310 -21.79 -19.02 -25.97
C GLU A 310 -22.90 -18.03 -25.64
N THR A 311 -24.10 -18.53 -25.33
CA THR A 311 -25.22 -17.69 -24.90
C THR A 311 -25.09 -17.36 -23.42
N TYR A 312 -25.41 -16.12 -23.06
CA TYR A 312 -25.45 -15.61 -21.70
C TYR A 312 -26.79 -14.92 -21.44
N SER A 313 -27.32 -15.05 -20.24
CA SER A 313 -28.49 -14.29 -19.77
C SER A 313 -28.04 -13.22 -18.77
N VAL A 314 -28.36 -11.97 -19.07
CA VAL A 314 -28.06 -10.80 -18.24
C VAL A 314 -29.36 -10.32 -17.61
N LYS A 315 -29.54 -10.59 -16.32
CA LYS A 315 -30.71 -10.18 -15.55
C LYS A 315 -30.42 -8.84 -14.86
N ILE A 316 -31.33 -7.88 -15.04
CA ILE A 316 -31.29 -6.57 -14.39
C ILE A 316 -32.20 -6.66 -13.16
N VAL A 317 -31.67 -6.42 -11.95
CA VAL A 317 -32.39 -6.64 -10.67
C VAL A 317 -32.06 -5.56 -9.64
N GLY A 318 -32.88 -5.47 -8.58
CA GLY A 318 -32.57 -4.62 -7.42
C GLY A 318 -32.56 -3.13 -7.75
N GLU A 319 -33.68 -2.64 -8.30
CA GLU A 319 -33.92 -1.20 -8.47
C GLU A 319 -33.71 -0.47 -7.14
N THR A 320 -32.78 0.49 -7.13
CA THR A 320 -32.54 1.39 -6.01
C THR A 320 -32.63 2.82 -6.54
N GLU A 321 -33.51 3.64 -5.98
CA GLU A 321 -33.50 5.07 -6.26
C GLU A 321 -32.27 5.72 -5.62
N ALA A 322 -31.64 6.63 -6.36
CA ALA A 322 -30.58 7.48 -5.86
C ALA A 322 -31.13 8.92 -5.76
N PRO A 323 -31.57 9.37 -4.57
CA PRO A 323 -32.16 10.67 -4.42
C PRO A 323 -31.09 11.75 -4.57
N LEU A 324 -31.16 12.49 -5.67
CA LEU A 324 -30.26 13.61 -5.97
C LEU A 324 -30.85 14.93 -5.46
N ALA A 325 -32.18 15.04 -5.35
CA ALA A 325 -32.88 16.17 -4.75
C ALA A 325 -32.54 16.30 -3.26
N ASP A 326 -32.76 15.24 -2.47
CA ASP A 326 -32.47 15.20 -1.04
C ASP A 326 -30.97 15.40 -0.76
N MET A 327 -30.10 14.81 -1.58
CA MET A 327 -28.67 15.06 -1.53
C MET A 327 -28.35 16.53 -1.80
N LYS A 328 -28.97 17.18 -2.79
CA LYS A 328 -28.80 18.62 -3.07
C LYS A 328 -29.35 19.50 -1.95
N GLU A 329 -30.42 19.10 -1.27
CA GLU A 329 -30.92 19.78 -0.07
C GLU A 329 -29.94 19.63 1.11
N TYR A 330 -29.45 18.41 1.37
CA TYR A 330 -28.43 18.13 2.38
C TYR A 330 -27.18 18.98 2.20
N LEU A 331 -26.69 19.17 0.96
CA LEU A 331 -25.51 20.03 0.73
C LEU A 331 -25.77 21.49 1.12
N LYS A 332 -27.02 21.97 1.04
CA LYS A 332 -27.41 23.33 1.45
C LYS A 332 -27.64 23.44 2.95
N THR A 333 -28.22 22.43 3.60
CA THR A 333 -28.66 22.51 5.00
C THR A 333 -27.71 21.84 5.99
N MET A 334 -26.87 20.91 5.52
CA MET A 334 -26.15 19.91 6.30
C MET A 334 -27.05 19.01 7.18
N ILE A 335 -28.34 18.92 6.84
CA ILE A 335 -29.37 18.14 7.54
C ILE A 335 -29.97 17.15 6.54
N ASP A 336 -29.86 15.86 6.85
CA ASP A 336 -30.44 14.77 6.08
C ASP A 336 -31.72 14.32 6.79
N LYS A 337 -32.88 14.63 6.19
CA LYS A 337 -34.20 14.32 6.76
C LYS A 337 -34.50 12.82 6.74
N SER A 338 -33.81 12.04 5.90
CA SER A 338 -34.05 10.59 5.76
C SER A 338 -33.32 9.75 6.81
N ASP A 339 -32.31 10.33 7.47
CA ASP A 339 -31.54 9.72 8.55
C ASP A 339 -31.21 10.80 9.61
N PRO A 340 -32.20 11.13 10.47
CA PRO A 340 -32.11 12.21 11.46
C PRO A 340 -31.17 11.86 12.63
N ASP A 341 -31.02 10.56 12.94
CA ASP A 341 -30.13 10.05 13.99
C ASP A 341 -28.66 10.00 13.55
N GLU A 342 -28.40 10.28 12.27
CA GLU A 342 -27.09 10.34 11.63
C GLU A 342 -26.30 9.03 11.57
N VAL A 343 -27.01 7.89 11.54
CA VAL A 343 -26.44 6.54 11.64
C VAL A 343 -25.65 6.14 10.39
N ASN A 344 -26.04 6.61 9.21
CA ASN A 344 -25.44 6.19 7.94
C ASN A 344 -24.29 7.10 7.51
N PHE A 345 -23.08 6.54 7.48
CA PHE A 345 -21.91 7.20 6.91
C PHE A 345 -21.15 6.27 5.93
N PRO A 346 -20.71 6.75 4.76
CA PRO A 346 -20.91 8.10 4.21
C PRO A 346 -22.35 8.36 3.74
N ARG A 347 -22.81 9.61 3.89
CA ARG A 347 -24.13 10.08 3.45
C ARG A 347 -24.31 9.95 1.93
N PHE A 348 -25.53 9.68 1.49
CA PHE A 348 -25.92 9.55 0.08
C PHE A 348 -24.99 8.63 -0.75
N ALA A 349 -24.44 7.58 -0.14
CA ALA A 349 -23.48 6.67 -0.78
C ALA A 349 -24.00 6.09 -2.12
N THR A 350 -25.30 5.74 -2.20
CA THR A 350 -25.93 5.27 -3.44
C THR A 350 -25.90 6.32 -4.56
N SER A 351 -26.21 7.59 -4.25
CA SER A 351 -26.14 8.71 -5.19
C SER A 351 -24.71 9.01 -5.65
N VAL A 352 -23.74 8.98 -4.72
CA VAL A 352 -22.32 9.20 -5.03
C VAL A 352 -21.75 8.07 -5.90
N ASP A 353 -22.05 6.80 -5.58
CA ASP A 353 -21.63 5.65 -6.40
C ASP A 353 -22.29 5.69 -7.79
N ALA A 354 -23.58 6.03 -7.90
CA ALA A 354 -24.30 6.11 -9.17
C ALA A 354 -23.73 7.20 -10.11
N LEU A 355 -23.45 8.40 -9.58
CA LEU A 355 -22.75 9.47 -10.32
C LEU A 355 -21.33 9.03 -10.73
N GLY A 356 -20.64 8.27 -9.87
CA GLY A 356 -19.34 7.68 -10.18
C GLY A 356 -19.37 6.62 -11.31
N VAL A 357 -20.48 5.88 -11.45
CA VAL A 357 -20.70 4.96 -12.58
C VAL A 357 -20.93 5.72 -13.88
N ILE A 358 -21.74 6.78 -13.86
CA ILE A 358 -22.00 7.63 -15.04
C ILE A 358 -20.70 8.28 -15.54
N LEU A 359 -20.01 9.03 -14.67
CA LEU A 359 -18.73 9.68 -14.99
C LEU A 359 -17.62 8.68 -15.37
N GLY A 360 -17.73 7.44 -14.92
CA GLY A 360 -16.81 6.36 -15.25
C GLY A 360 -17.11 5.62 -16.55
N TYR A 361 -18.25 5.83 -17.20
CA TYR A 361 -18.70 5.00 -18.32
C TYR A 361 -17.87 5.22 -19.59
N THR A 362 -17.77 6.45 -20.09
CA THR A 362 -17.05 6.78 -21.33
C THR A 362 -15.61 6.22 -21.38
N PRO A 363 -14.75 6.47 -20.37
CA PRO A 363 -13.40 5.91 -20.36
C PRO A 363 -13.36 4.38 -20.13
N ARG A 364 -14.46 3.73 -19.72
CA ARG A 364 -14.58 2.26 -19.72
C ARG A 364 -15.06 1.70 -21.04
N ALA A 365 -15.92 2.42 -21.76
CA ALA A 365 -16.46 2.02 -23.05
C ALA A 365 -15.35 2.02 -24.12
N SER A 366 -14.48 3.04 -24.10
CA SER A 366 -13.33 3.17 -25.01
C SER A 366 -12.47 1.90 -25.09
N GLU A 367 -11.99 1.59 -26.29
CA GLU A 367 -10.99 0.53 -26.50
C GLU A 367 -9.58 0.99 -26.14
N GLN A 368 -9.27 2.29 -26.19
CA GLN A 368 -7.92 2.86 -26.02
C GLN A 368 -7.59 3.30 -24.58
N VAL A 369 -8.45 2.96 -23.62
CA VAL A 369 -8.30 3.31 -22.20
C VAL A 369 -8.39 2.06 -21.34
N THR A 370 -7.39 1.84 -20.49
CA THR A 370 -7.43 0.77 -19.50
C THR A 370 -7.92 1.32 -18.16
N ALA A 371 -9.11 0.88 -17.73
CA ALA A 371 -9.64 1.19 -16.40
C ALA A 371 -9.06 0.23 -15.33
N ILE A 372 -8.58 0.78 -14.21
CA ILE A 372 -8.06 0.01 -13.07
C ILE A 372 -8.81 0.40 -11.79
N GLY A 373 -9.62 -0.51 -11.26
CA GLY A 373 -10.49 -0.26 -10.10
C GLY A 373 -11.70 0.61 -10.44
N LYS A 374 -12.30 1.25 -9.44
CA LYS A 374 -13.51 2.08 -9.62
C LYS A 374 -13.26 3.41 -10.36
N GLY A 375 -12.08 4.03 -10.21
CA GLY A 375 -11.88 5.42 -10.65
C GLY A 375 -10.47 5.76 -11.12
N ARG A 376 -9.75 4.86 -11.80
CA ARG A 376 -8.49 5.21 -12.50
C ARG A 376 -8.53 4.74 -13.95
N PHE A 377 -8.10 5.62 -14.84
CA PHE A 377 -8.23 5.46 -16.29
C PHE A 377 -6.89 5.81 -16.95
N PHE A 378 -6.35 4.89 -17.74
CA PHE A 378 -5.04 5.00 -18.37
C PHE A 378 -5.21 4.99 -19.88
N PRO A 379 -5.25 6.16 -20.56
CA PRO A 379 -5.23 6.21 -22.01
C PRO A 379 -3.90 5.69 -22.52
N TRP A 380 -3.93 4.94 -23.64
CA TRP A 380 -2.74 4.41 -24.31
C TRP A 380 -2.79 4.57 -25.84
N GLY A 381 -3.82 5.25 -26.36
CA GLY A 381 -3.91 5.65 -27.76
C GLY A 381 -2.97 6.82 -28.13
N PRO A 382 -3.08 7.35 -29.36
CA PRO A 382 -2.29 8.50 -29.81
C PRO A 382 -2.37 9.69 -28.85
N GLY A 383 -1.24 10.32 -28.55
CA GLY A 383 -1.14 11.43 -27.59
C GLY A 383 -1.09 11.02 -26.12
N ALA A 384 -1.21 9.73 -25.78
CA ALA A 384 -1.01 9.26 -24.41
C ALA A 384 0.45 9.46 -23.95
N ALA A 385 0.65 10.07 -22.78
CA ALA A 385 1.97 10.21 -22.18
C ALA A 385 2.44 8.87 -21.59
N SER A 386 3.51 8.31 -22.14
CA SER A 386 4.16 7.07 -21.70
C SER A 386 5.68 7.13 -21.80
N ALA A 387 6.38 6.35 -20.97
CA ALA A 387 7.83 6.18 -21.02
C ALA A 387 8.23 4.74 -20.66
N GLN A 388 9.17 4.15 -21.39
CA GLN A 388 9.71 2.83 -21.09
C GLN A 388 10.53 2.88 -19.77
N LEU A 389 10.48 1.84 -18.93
CA LEU A 389 11.11 1.87 -17.60
C LEU A 389 12.63 1.64 -17.59
N GLY A 390 13.21 1.42 -18.77
CA GLY A 390 14.63 1.25 -19.01
C GLY A 390 14.88 1.12 -20.52
N TYR A 391 16.15 1.09 -20.92
CA TYR A 391 16.51 0.78 -22.30
C TYR A 391 16.13 -0.67 -22.61
N ASN A 392 15.29 -0.88 -23.62
CA ASN A 392 14.78 -2.22 -23.98
C ASN A 392 14.08 -2.95 -22.81
N ASP A 393 13.33 -2.21 -21.99
CA ASP A 393 12.60 -2.77 -20.84
C ASP A 393 11.22 -3.35 -21.24
N PRO A 394 10.86 -4.57 -20.77
CA PRO A 394 9.55 -5.18 -21.03
C PRO A 394 8.35 -4.42 -20.41
N LEU A 395 8.62 -3.39 -19.59
CA LEU A 395 7.64 -2.55 -18.92
C LEU A 395 7.69 -1.08 -19.39
N THR A 396 6.50 -0.49 -19.49
CA THR A 396 6.27 0.90 -19.86
C THR A 396 5.38 1.57 -18.79
N ALA A 397 5.78 2.74 -18.32
CA ALA A 397 4.94 3.60 -17.51
C ALA A 397 3.96 4.37 -18.41
N ILE A 398 2.69 4.47 -17.99
CA ILE A 398 1.66 5.26 -18.66
C ILE A 398 1.02 6.22 -17.66
N ARG A 399 0.86 7.49 -18.05
CA ARG A 399 0.10 8.49 -17.29
C ARG A 399 -1.39 8.23 -17.45
N GLY A 400 -2.12 8.33 -16.36
CA GLY A 400 -3.57 8.25 -16.35
C GLY A 400 -4.18 9.22 -15.35
N TYR A 401 -5.49 9.14 -15.21
CA TYR A 401 -6.28 10.05 -14.39
C TYR A 401 -7.11 9.25 -13.38
N PHE A 402 -7.05 9.68 -12.13
CA PHE A 402 -7.99 9.29 -11.09
C PHE A 402 -9.17 10.25 -11.09
N GLN A 403 -10.39 9.75 -10.88
CA GLN A 403 -11.54 10.59 -10.54
C GLN A 403 -12.43 9.98 -9.44
N SER A 404 -13.06 10.84 -8.63
CA SER A 404 -14.13 10.47 -7.68
C SER A 404 -15.03 11.65 -7.33
N VAL A 405 -16.34 11.41 -7.29
CA VAL A 405 -17.34 12.37 -6.79
C VAL A 405 -17.15 12.59 -5.28
N LYS A 406 -17.30 13.84 -4.82
CA LYS A 406 -17.24 14.26 -3.43
C LYS A 406 -18.32 15.29 -3.12
N LEU A 407 -18.80 15.24 -1.88
CA LEU A 407 -19.79 16.15 -1.30
C LEU A 407 -19.06 17.27 -0.56
N GLY A 408 -19.40 18.54 -0.84
CA GLY A 408 -18.91 19.72 -0.11
C GLY A 408 -20.03 20.69 0.20
N THR A 409 -19.83 21.61 1.15
CA THR A 409 -20.88 22.57 1.54
C THR A 409 -21.41 23.35 0.33
N GLY A 410 -22.72 23.30 0.10
CA GLY A 410 -23.43 23.94 -1.00
C GLY A 410 -23.19 23.38 -2.41
N ARG A 411 -22.31 22.38 -2.61
CA ARG A 411 -21.89 21.97 -3.96
C ARG A 411 -21.41 20.51 -4.10
N LEU A 412 -21.70 19.93 -5.27
CA LEU A 412 -21.10 18.69 -5.73
C LEU A 412 -19.77 18.97 -6.41
N LEU A 413 -18.79 18.11 -6.14
CA LEU A 413 -17.42 18.27 -6.62
C LEU A 413 -16.90 16.97 -7.24
N LEU A 414 -16.08 17.09 -8.29
CA LEU A 414 -15.34 15.98 -8.88
C LEU A 414 -13.85 16.15 -8.55
N ASN A 415 -13.30 15.28 -7.70
CA ASN A 415 -11.85 15.23 -7.44
C ASN A 415 -11.18 14.49 -8.59
N VAL A 416 -10.26 15.14 -9.31
CA VAL A 416 -9.49 14.53 -10.41
C VAL A 416 -8.00 14.68 -10.12
N ASN A 417 -7.22 13.59 -10.20
CA ASN A 417 -5.77 13.65 -9.94
C ASN A 417 -4.96 12.87 -10.98
N VAL A 418 -3.77 13.36 -11.33
CA VAL A 418 -2.82 12.63 -12.17
C VAL A 418 -2.35 11.38 -11.44
N THR A 419 -2.33 10.25 -12.14
CA THR A 419 -1.83 8.97 -11.64
C THR A 419 -0.97 8.31 -12.71
N HIS A 420 -0.24 7.26 -12.34
CA HIS A 420 0.66 6.56 -13.25
C HIS A 420 0.57 5.06 -12.97
N GLY A 421 0.69 4.24 -14.01
CA GLY A 421 0.58 2.79 -13.94
C GLY A 421 1.64 2.12 -14.81
N VAL A 422 1.96 0.86 -14.49
CA VAL A 422 2.93 0.06 -15.24
C VAL A 422 2.18 -0.89 -16.17
N PHE A 423 2.64 -0.97 -17.41
CA PHE A 423 2.04 -1.73 -18.49
C PHE A 423 3.12 -2.55 -19.21
N LYS A 424 2.72 -3.63 -19.90
CA LYS A 424 3.65 -4.36 -20.78
C LYS A 424 3.95 -3.53 -22.02
N THR A 425 5.22 -3.42 -22.39
CA THR A 425 5.65 -2.72 -23.60
C THR A 425 5.08 -3.43 -24.84
N PRO A 426 4.39 -2.74 -25.77
CA PRO A 426 3.73 -3.34 -26.93
C PRO A 426 4.74 -3.64 -28.05
N VAL A 427 5.55 -4.69 -27.86
CA VAL A 427 6.56 -5.16 -28.82
C VAL A 427 6.31 -6.57 -29.32
N ASN A 428 6.99 -6.93 -30.42
CA ASN A 428 7.07 -8.30 -30.88
C ASN A 428 7.80 -9.18 -29.85
N VAL A 429 7.40 -10.44 -29.68
CA VAL A 429 8.01 -11.35 -28.70
C VAL A 429 9.44 -11.74 -29.12
N ARG A 430 9.82 -11.62 -30.40
CA ARG A 430 11.23 -11.67 -30.85
C ARG A 430 12.10 -10.66 -30.10
N GLU A 431 11.65 -9.40 -30.01
CA GLU A 431 12.42 -8.36 -29.31
C GLU A 431 12.60 -8.70 -27.82
N LEU A 432 11.54 -9.21 -27.17
CA LEU A 432 11.67 -9.73 -25.80
C LEU A 432 12.66 -10.90 -25.71
N CYS A 433 12.74 -11.77 -26.71
CA CYS A 433 13.73 -12.85 -26.71
C CYS A 433 15.16 -12.30 -26.78
N HIS A 434 15.41 -11.22 -27.54
CA HIS A 434 16.69 -10.51 -27.52
C HIS A 434 16.96 -9.86 -26.16
N TRP A 435 15.98 -9.14 -25.59
CA TRP A 435 16.15 -8.39 -24.33
C TRP A 435 16.38 -9.32 -23.13
N PHE A 436 15.74 -10.49 -23.10
CA PHE A 436 15.98 -11.53 -22.08
C PHE A 436 17.22 -12.39 -22.38
N ASN A 437 17.93 -12.13 -23.49
CA ASN A 437 19.07 -12.90 -23.98
C ASN A 437 18.75 -14.40 -24.04
N VAL A 438 17.69 -14.77 -24.76
CA VAL A 438 17.27 -16.16 -25.02
C VAL A 438 17.23 -16.51 -26.51
N THR A 439 17.86 -15.70 -27.35
CA THR A 439 18.12 -15.99 -28.77
C THR A 439 19.34 -16.88 -28.93
N ASN A 440 19.42 -17.65 -30.01
CA ASN A 440 20.48 -18.65 -30.26
C ASN A 440 20.57 -19.74 -29.17
N VAL A 441 19.44 -20.03 -28.52
CA VAL A 441 19.29 -21.13 -27.54
C VAL A 441 18.84 -22.43 -28.21
N PHE A 442 18.26 -22.32 -29.41
CA PHE A 442 17.68 -23.40 -30.21
C PHE A 442 18.32 -23.41 -31.61
N GLY A 443 18.08 -24.49 -32.37
CA GLY A 443 18.46 -24.58 -33.79
C GLY A 443 19.89 -25.02 -34.10
N ASP A 444 20.82 -24.97 -33.12
CA ASP A 444 22.17 -25.54 -33.26
C ASP A 444 22.29 -26.96 -32.66
N GLY A 445 21.20 -27.46 -32.07
CA GLY A 445 21.15 -28.79 -31.45
C GLY A 445 21.95 -28.94 -30.15
N ASN A 446 22.46 -27.85 -29.55
CA ASN A 446 23.32 -27.90 -28.36
C ASN A 446 22.51 -27.78 -27.05
N PRO A 447 22.24 -28.88 -26.31
CA PRO A 447 21.43 -28.84 -25.10
C PRO A 447 22.08 -28.08 -23.93
N ALA A 448 23.41 -27.86 -23.96
CA ALA A 448 24.08 -27.09 -22.93
C ALA A 448 23.64 -25.61 -22.93
N LYS A 449 23.37 -25.04 -24.12
CA LYS A 449 22.84 -23.67 -24.25
C LYS A 449 21.44 -23.56 -23.65
N ALA A 450 20.54 -24.50 -23.96
CA ALA A 450 19.20 -24.56 -23.36
C ALA A 450 19.24 -24.75 -21.83
N LYS A 451 20.17 -25.57 -21.33
CA LYS A 451 20.41 -25.74 -19.88
C LYS A 451 20.86 -24.43 -19.23
N ALA A 452 21.80 -23.71 -19.85
CA ALA A 452 22.30 -22.40 -19.37
C ALA A 452 21.29 -21.24 -19.53
N ALA A 453 20.33 -21.36 -20.44
CA ALA A 453 19.25 -20.39 -20.64
C ALA A 453 17.99 -20.69 -19.80
N ARG A 454 17.88 -21.88 -19.17
CA ARG A 454 16.67 -22.37 -18.49
C ARG A 454 16.01 -21.36 -17.54
N MET A 455 16.80 -20.63 -16.74
CA MET A 455 16.25 -19.63 -15.81
C MET A 455 15.73 -18.38 -16.54
N ARG A 456 16.43 -17.89 -17.57
CA ARG A 456 15.99 -16.76 -18.40
C ARG A 456 14.69 -17.09 -19.14
N LEU A 457 14.64 -18.27 -19.77
CA LEU A 457 13.44 -18.80 -20.43
C LEU A 457 12.25 -18.93 -19.46
N ARG A 458 12.46 -19.47 -18.26
CA ARG A 458 11.39 -19.57 -17.23
C ARG A 458 10.89 -18.20 -16.79
N THR A 459 11.77 -17.20 -16.66
CA THR A 459 11.38 -15.82 -16.33
C THR A 459 10.58 -15.18 -17.47
N LEU A 460 11.02 -15.34 -18.73
CA LEU A 460 10.28 -14.85 -19.90
C LEU A 460 8.91 -15.55 -20.03
N SER A 461 8.83 -16.87 -19.82
CA SER A 461 7.57 -17.61 -19.82
C SER A 461 6.60 -17.09 -18.75
N LYS A 462 7.09 -16.90 -17.50
CA LYS A 462 6.29 -16.26 -16.42
C LYS A 462 5.85 -14.83 -16.77
N PHE A 463 6.70 -14.04 -17.42
CA PHE A 463 6.34 -12.69 -17.87
C PHE A 463 5.26 -12.73 -18.97
N LEU A 464 5.39 -13.66 -19.92
CA LEU A 464 4.44 -13.82 -21.02
C LEU A 464 3.13 -14.46 -20.60
N ALA A 465 3.08 -15.25 -19.52
CA ALA A 465 1.86 -15.88 -19.03
C ALA A 465 0.70 -14.88 -18.88
N ARG A 466 -0.48 -15.26 -19.40
CA ARG A 466 -1.72 -14.45 -19.46
C ARG A 466 -1.62 -13.17 -20.30
N THR A 467 -0.53 -12.96 -21.05
CA THR A 467 -0.40 -11.81 -21.98
C THR A 467 -1.29 -12.00 -23.19
N ARG A 468 -1.93 -10.92 -23.64
CA ARG A 468 -2.62 -10.86 -24.93
C ARG A 468 -1.65 -10.48 -26.03
N VAL A 469 -1.65 -11.27 -27.09
CA VAL A 469 -0.85 -11.03 -28.29
C VAL A 469 -1.76 -10.94 -29.50
N ALA A 470 -1.45 -10.02 -30.40
CA ALA A 470 -1.88 -10.10 -31.80
C ALA A 470 -0.97 -11.11 -32.51
N VAL A 471 -1.58 -12.02 -33.27
CA VAL A 471 -0.88 -13.04 -34.06
C VAL A 471 -1.44 -13.07 -35.46
N LYS A 472 -0.55 -13.17 -36.45
CA LYS A 472 -0.96 -13.36 -37.84
C LYS A 472 -1.07 -14.86 -38.14
N PHE A 473 -2.12 -15.25 -38.85
CA PHE A 473 -2.32 -16.62 -39.31
C PHE A 473 -3.08 -16.62 -40.63
N ARG A 474 -2.94 -17.69 -41.42
CA ARG A 474 -3.74 -17.89 -42.64
C ARG A 474 -4.95 -18.77 -42.38
N ASP A 475 -6.11 -18.34 -42.88
CA ASP A 475 -7.37 -19.08 -42.85
C ASP A 475 -7.41 -20.23 -43.88
N SER A 476 -8.57 -20.87 -44.04
CA SER A 476 -8.79 -21.94 -45.02
C SER A 476 -8.64 -21.48 -46.47
N ASN A 477 -8.82 -20.19 -46.72
CA ASN A 477 -8.79 -19.56 -48.05
C ASN A 477 -7.41 -18.91 -48.31
N ASN A 478 -6.40 -19.26 -47.50
CA ASN A 478 -5.04 -18.75 -47.54
C ASN A 478 -4.92 -17.22 -47.30
N LYS A 479 -5.98 -16.57 -46.80
CA LYS A 479 -6.00 -15.13 -46.47
C LYS A 479 -5.35 -14.91 -45.11
N GLU A 480 -4.47 -13.90 -45.02
CA GLU A 480 -3.83 -13.53 -43.77
C GLU A 480 -4.78 -12.72 -42.88
N ILE A 481 -4.99 -13.18 -41.64
CA ILE A 481 -5.85 -12.58 -40.64
C ILE A 481 -5.05 -12.36 -39.36
N THR A 482 -5.24 -11.20 -38.71
CA THR A 482 -4.67 -10.93 -37.39
C THR A 482 -5.68 -11.30 -36.29
N GLY A 483 -5.39 -12.36 -35.54
CA GLY A 483 -6.17 -12.79 -34.38
C GLY A 483 -5.61 -12.29 -33.06
N LYS A 484 -6.45 -12.18 -32.02
CA LYS A 484 -6.01 -11.84 -30.66
C LYS A 484 -6.04 -13.09 -29.77
N LYS A 485 -4.88 -13.57 -29.35
CA LYS A 485 -4.72 -14.77 -28.50
C LYS A 485 -4.20 -14.41 -27.10
N THR A 486 -4.30 -15.37 -26.18
CA THR A 486 -3.74 -15.25 -24.82
C THR A 486 -2.63 -16.29 -24.69
N VAL A 487 -1.46 -15.85 -24.25
CA VAL A 487 -0.30 -16.72 -24.02
C VAL A 487 -0.49 -17.52 -22.73
N LEU A 488 -0.31 -18.83 -22.79
CA LEU A 488 -0.18 -19.70 -21.62
C LEU A 488 1.21 -19.50 -20.99
N GLY A 489 2.23 -19.64 -21.82
CA GLY A 489 3.66 -19.50 -21.52
C GLY A 489 4.48 -19.69 -22.81
N LEU A 490 5.80 -19.84 -22.67
CA LEU A 490 6.61 -20.46 -23.73
C LEU A 490 6.26 -21.95 -23.86
N ALA A 491 6.64 -22.58 -24.97
CA ALA A 491 6.51 -24.03 -25.13
C ALA A 491 7.45 -24.74 -24.15
N ASP A 492 6.91 -25.26 -23.03
CA ASP A 492 7.61 -26.06 -22.03
C ASP A 492 6.93 -27.44 -21.88
N ARG A 493 7.72 -28.52 -21.94
CA ARG A 493 7.25 -29.90 -21.75
C ARG A 493 6.49 -30.13 -20.44
N PHE A 494 6.79 -29.37 -19.39
CA PHE A 494 6.13 -29.46 -18.08
C PHE A 494 4.83 -28.65 -17.99
N GLU A 495 4.53 -27.81 -18.98
CA GLU A 495 3.26 -27.09 -19.10
C GLU A 495 2.28 -27.76 -20.07
N VAL A 496 2.69 -28.84 -20.76
CA VAL A 496 1.81 -29.71 -21.56
C VAL A 496 1.27 -30.84 -20.67
N SER A 497 0.03 -31.27 -20.94
CA SER A 497 -0.63 -32.36 -20.20
C SER A 497 0.01 -33.72 -20.51
N GLN A 498 0.11 -34.61 -19.51
CA GLN A 498 0.76 -35.93 -19.66
C GLN A 498 0.00 -36.85 -20.63
N THR A 499 -1.29 -36.60 -20.89
CA THR A 499 -2.11 -37.32 -21.87
C THR A 499 -1.80 -36.95 -23.32
N VAL A 500 -1.15 -35.79 -23.53
CA VAL A 500 -0.86 -35.17 -24.83
C VAL A 500 0.64 -35.27 -25.16
N LEU A 501 1.48 -35.12 -24.15
CA LEU A 501 2.93 -35.31 -24.25
C LEU A 501 3.24 -36.78 -24.59
N GLY A 502 4.02 -37.02 -25.63
CA GLY A 502 4.30 -38.37 -26.15
C GLY A 502 3.33 -38.82 -27.25
N ARG A 503 2.04 -38.43 -27.17
CA ARG A 503 0.97 -38.85 -28.09
C ARG A 503 0.76 -37.88 -29.25
N ASP A 504 0.57 -36.60 -28.93
CA ASP A 504 0.21 -35.55 -29.87
C ASP A 504 1.31 -34.49 -30.00
N VAL A 505 2.15 -34.35 -28.97
CA VAL A 505 3.30 -33.42 -28.94
C VAL A 505 4.54 -34.13 -28.41
N LEU A 506 5.66 -33.97 -29.10
CA LEU A 506 6.98 -34.42 -28.67
C LEU A 506 7.92 -33.24 -28.52
N PHE A 507 8.59 -33.17 -27.37
CA PHE A 507 9.76 -32.32 -27.16
C PHE A 507 11.01 -33.19 -27.29
N ARG A 508 12.07 -32.65 -27.90
CA ARG A 508 13.40 -33.26 -27.88
C ARG A 508 13.83 -33.53 -26.41
N PRO A 509 14.25 -34.74 -26.01
CA PRO A 509 14.33 -35.11 -24.59
C PRO A 509 15.24 -34.22 -23.73
N GLU A 510 16.33 -33.73 -24.30
CA GLU A 510 17.30 -32.85 -23.64
C GLU A 510 16.78 -31.40 -23.42
N PHE A 511 15.66 -31.03 -24.04
CA PHE A 511 15.13 -29.67 -24.07
C PHE A 511 13.84 -29.57 -23.24
N ASN A 512 13.84 -28.68 -22.24
CA ASN A 512 12.66 -28.43 -21.41
C ASN A 512 11.70 -27.46 -22.09
N HIS A 513 12.24 -26.33 -22.56
CA HIS A 513 11.54 -25.44 -23.48
C HIS A 513 11.95 -25.82 -24.91
N GLY A 514 11.11 -25.56 -25.92
CA GLY A 514 11.39 -25.92 -27.31
C GLY A 514 11.31 -24.75 -28.30
N GLY A 515 12.21 -24.76 -29.29
CA GLY A 515 12.15 -23.94 -30.49
C GLY A 515 11.47 -24.67 -31.66
N PRO A 516 11.45 -24.05 -32.87
CA PRO A 516 10.77 -24.60 -34.04
C PRO A 516 11.24 -26.00 -34.49
N GLN A 517 12.47 -26.40 -34.15
CA GLN A 517 13.05 -27.69 -34.54
C GLN A 517 12.92 -28.76 -33.44
N GLU A 518 12.91 -28.32 -32.17
CA GLU A 518 12.91 -29.19 -30.99
C GLU A 518 11.50 -29.64 -30.57
N VAL A 519 10.45 -29.00 -31.08
CA VAL A 519 9.05 -29.41 -30.87
C VAL A 519 8.47 -30.01 -32.15
N LYS A 520 7.96 -31.23 -32.02
CA LYS A 520 7.13 -31.89 -33.03
C LYS A 520 5.70 -32.03 -32.54
N PHE A 521 4.76 -32.07 -33.47
CA PHE A 521 3.37 -32.41 -33.20
C PHE A 521 2.86 -33.42 -34.23
N ASN A 522 1.89 -34.22 -33.81
CA ASN A 522 1.28 -35.26 -34.63
C ASN A 522 0.29 -34.61 -35.62
N LEU A 523 0.68 -34.56 -36.89
CA LEU A 523 -0.17 -34.04 -37.97
C LEU A 523 -0.95 -35.19 -38.58
N GLN A 524 -2.27 -35.12 -38.45
CA GLN A 524 -3.23 -36.03 -39.05
C GLN A 524 -3.69 -35.47 -40.40
N PRO A 525 -4.11 -36.32 -41.36
CA PRO A 525 -4.53 -35.85 -42.67
C PRO A 525 -5.91 -35.16 -42.57
N PRO A 526 -6.24 -34.24 -43.49
CA PRO A 526 -7.59 -33.69 -43.59
C PRO A 526 -8.62 -34.80 -43.88
N GLU A 527 -9.85 -34.60 -43.40
CA GLU A 527 -10.96 -35.51 -43.65
C GLU A 527 -11.15 -35.74 -45.16
N GLY A 528 -11.19 -37.02 -45.58
CA GLY A 528 -11.23 -37.41 -47.00
C GLY A 528 -9.88 -37.40 -47.75
N LYS A 529 -8.74 -37.39 -47.04
CA LYS A 529 -7.39 -37.53 -47.64
C LYS A 529 -6.51 -38.47 -46.84
N ASP A 530 -5.58 -39.14 -47.50
CA ASP A 530 -4.58 -40.00 -46.84
C ASP A 530 -3.31 -39.24 -46.42
N LYS A 531 -3.01 -38.14 -47.13
CA LYS A 531 -1.76 -37.37 -46.96
C LYS A 531 -1.98 -36.04 -46.23
N VAL A 532 -0.98 -35.67 -45.45
CA VAL A 532 -0.89 -34.36 -44.80
C VAL A 532 -0.34 -33.31 -45.76
N MET A 533 -0.21 -32.08 -45.27
CA MET A 533 0.33 -30.94 -46.02
C MET A 533 1.67 -31.27 -46.71
N ASN A 534 1.87 -30.76 -47.92
CA ASN A 534 3.04 -31.01 -48.77
C ASN A 534 3.24 -32.51 -49.16
N ASN A 535 2.12 -33.24 -49.37
CA ASN A 535 2.09 -34.64 -49.81
C ASN A 535 2.95 -35.59 -48.95
N LYS A 536 2.97 -35.36 -47.63
CA LYS A 536 3.63 -36.25 -46.66
C LYS A 536 2.64 -37.21 -46.01
N GLU A 537 3.16 -38.29 -45.44
CA GLU A 537 2.36 -39.26 -44.67
C GLU A 537 1.95 -38.67 -43.30
N PRO A 538 0.91 -39.21 -42.63
CA PRO A 538 0.57 -38.81 -41.26
C PRO A 538 1.70 -39.09 -40.26
N GLY A 539 1.92 -38.19 -39.29
CA GLY A 539 2.97 -38.39 -38.28
C GLY A 539 3.52 -37.12 -37.63
N PHE A 540 4.65 -37.27 -36.92
CA PHE A 540 5.25 -36.20 -36.14
C PHE A 540 6.17 -35.29 -36.97
N TYR A 541 5.73 -34.05 -37.19
CA TYR A 541 6.49 -33.02 -37.91
C TYR A 541 6.88 -31.86 -36.99
N THR A 542 8.02 -31.23 -37.26
CA THR A 542 8.48 -30.07 -36.50
C THR A 542 7.59 -28.86 -36.78
N VAL A 543 7.53 -27.92 -35.83
CA VAL A 543 6.82 -26.64 -36.06
C VAL A 543 7.46 -25.87 -37.22
N GLU A 544 8.78 -25.93 -37.40
CA GLU A 544 9.49 -25.42 -38.58
C GLU A 544 8.95 -25.98 -39.90
N GLN A 545 8.84 -27.31 -40.02
CA GLN A 545 8.37 -27.98 -41.24
C GLN A 545 6.95 -27.54 -41.61
N TYR A 546 6.02 -27.64 -40.66
CA TYR A 546 4.63 -27.21 -40.85
C TYR A 546 4.52 -25.72 -41.21
N TRP A 547 5.27 -24.85 -40.53
CA TRP A 547 5.21 -23.42 -40.77
C TRP A 547 5.74 -23.06 -42.16
N THR A 548 6.83 -23.71 -42.58
CA THR A 548 7.38 -23.56 -43.94
C THR A 548 6.35 -23.98 -45.00
N TRP A 549 5.69 -25.13 -44.82
CA TRP A 549 4.68 -25.61 -45.77
C TRP A 549 3.42 -24.74 -45.83
N LYS A 550 2.96 -24.24 -44.67
CA LYS A 550 1.72 -23.45 -44.61
C LYS A 550 1.90 -21.99 -45.04
N TYR A 551 3.03 -21.37 -44.71
CA TYR A 551 3.25 -19.93 -44.91
C TYR A 551 4.22 -19.62 -46.05
N GLY A 552 5.02 -20.59 -46.51
CA GLY A 552 6.02 -20.43 -47.56
C GLY A 552 7.39 -19.95 -47.04
N THR A 553 7.52 -19.68 -45.74
CA THR A 553 8.74 -19.18 -45.10
C THR A 553 9.04 -19.97 -43.82
N ALA A 554 10.30 -20.33 -43.62
CA ALA A 554 10.73 -20.96 -42.38
C ALA A 554 10.74 -19.95 -41.22
N PRO A 555 10.33 -20.36 -40.00
CA PRO A 555 10.43 -19.52 -38.82
C PRO A 555 11.87 -19.42 -38.32
N ASP A 556 12.11 -18.49 -37.41
CA ASP A 556 13.41 -18.25 -36.80
C ASP A 556 13.78 -19.40 -35.85
N LYS A 557 14.66 -20.28 -36.33
CA LYS A 557 15.10 -21.50 -35.62
C LYS A 557 15.80 -21.21 -34.29
N THR A 558 16.28 -19.99 -34.09
CA THR A 558 17.05 -19.57 -32.92
C THR A 558 16.18 -19.18 -31.72
N MET A 559 14.87 -19.07 -31.93
CA MET A 559 13.87 -18.52 -31.01
C MET A 559 13.06 -19.62 -30.30
N PRO A 560 12.51 -19.35 -29.10
CA PRO A 560 11.52 -20.24 -28.48
C PRO A 560 10.17 -20.17 -29.21
N LEU A 561 9.38 -21.23 -29.06
CA LEU A 561 7.95 -21.21 -29.40
C LEU A 561 7.10 -20.67 -28.24
N VAL A 562 5.97 -20.04 -28.57
CA VAL A 562 4.98 -19.51 -27.62
C VAL A 562 3.73 -20.40 -27.65
N ASN A 563 3.23 -20.84 -26.49
CA ASN A 563 1.98 -21.61 -26.42
C ASN A 563 0.78 -20.67 -26.23
N LEU A 564 -0.13 -20.68 -27.19
CA LEU A 564 -1.36 -19.88 -27.25
C LEU A 564 -2.63 -20.72 -27.00
N GLY A 565 -2.46 -22.00 -26.69
CA GLY A 565 -3.51 -22.97 -26.41
C GLY A 565 -3.73 -23.20 -24.92
N THR A 566 -4.09 -24.43 -24.56
CA THR A 566 -4.16 -24.91 -23.17
C THR A 566 -3.08 -25.98 -22.93
N ARG A 567 -3.06 -26.56 -21.73
CA ARG A 567 -2.17 -27.71 -21.42
C ARG A 567 -2.56 -28.95 -22.22
N ASP A 568 -3.87 -29.17 -22.37
CA ASP A 568 -4.48 -30.35 -23.00
C ASP A 568 -4.75 -30.16 -24.50
N LYS A 569 -4.69 -28.91 -24.98
CA LYS A 569 -4.71 -28.57 -26.41
C LYS A 569 -3.69 -27.47 -26.68
N PRO A 570 -2.38 -27.77 -26.66
CA PRO A 570 -1.33 -26.81 -26.92
C PRO A 570 -1.40 -26.30 -28.36
N VAL A 571 -1.06 -25.03 -28.55
CA VAL A 571 -1.03 -24.39 -29.87
C VAL A 571 0.22 -23.53 -29.94
N PHE A 572 1.25 -24.04 -30.61
CA PHE A 572 2.56 -23.39 -30.67
C PHE A 572 2.66 -22.42 -31.85
N PHE A 573 3.15 -21.22 -31.58
CA PHE A 573 3.45 -20.19 -32.58
C PHE A 573 4.93 -19.76 -32.44
N PRO A 574 5.63 -19.45 -33.54
CA PRO A 574 6.94 -18.80 -33.47
C PRO A 574 6.85 -17.44 -32.76
N ALA A 575 7.87 -17.09 -31.97
CA ALA A 575 7.89 -15.87 -31.17
C ALA A 575 7.75 -14.60 -32.04
N GLU A 576 8.38 -14.59 -33.20
CA GLU A 576 8.36 -13.50 -34.18
C GLU A 576 6.97 -13.23 -34.78
N GLN A 577 6.03 -14.17 -34.64
CA GLN A 577 4.65 -14.03 -35.10
C GLN A 577 3.69 -13.51 -34.01
N CYS A 578 4.21 -13.26 -32.81
CA CYS A 578 3.45 -12.79 -31.66
C CYS A 578 3.83 -11.35 -31.30
N THR A 579 2.86 -10.42 -31.31
CA THR A 579 3.07 -9.02 -30.89
C THR A 579 2.22 -8.70 -29.67
N ILE A 580 2.82 -8.21 -28.59
CA ILE A 580 2.12 -7.86 -27.35
C ILE A 580 1.15 -6.71 -27.61
N MET A 581 -0.12 -6.89 -27.20
CA MET A 581 -1.11 -5.82 -27.27
C MET A 581 -0.82 -4.70 -26.25
N PRO A 582 -1.05 -3.43 -26.59
CA PRO A 582 -0.97 -2.31 -25.64
C PRO A 582 -2.03 -2.39 -24.53
N GLY A 583 -1.92 -1.50 -23.53
CA GLY A 583 -2.91 -1.34 -22.46
C GLY A 583 -2.94 -2.43 -21.38
N GLN A 584 -1.99 -3.38 -21.40
CA GLN A 584 -1.93 -4.50 -20.46
C GLN A 584 -1.22 -4.15 -19.15
N ALA A 585 -1.98 -3.81 -18.12
CA ALA A 585 -1.44 -3.41 -16.81
C ALA A 585 -0.72 -4.55 -16.07
N VAL A 586 0.35 -4.18 -15.34
CA VAL A 586 1.22 -5.08 -14.58
C VAL A 586 1.18 -4.72 -13.08
N ARG A 587 1.31 -5.73 -12.20
CA ARG A 587 1.28 -5.58 -10.73
C ARG A 587 2.52 -6.16 -10.01
N SER A 588 3.59 -6.48 -10.75
CA SER A 588 4.84 -6.98 -10.18
C SER A 588 5.56 -5.91 -9.35
N LYS A 589 6.46 -6.37 -8.46
CA LYS A 589 7.44 -5.51 -7.81
C LYS A 589 8.47 -5.07 -8.86
N LEU A 590 8.67 -3.77 -9.02
CA LEU A 590 9.68 -3.23 -9.92
C LEU A 590 11.11 -3.46 -9.38
N THR A 591 12.09 -3.51 -10.27
CA THR A 591 13.52 -3.43 -9.91
C THR A 591 13.88 -2.02 -9.41
N GLY A 592 15.09 -1.86 -8.85
CA GLY A 592 15.55 -0.56 -8.36
C GLY A 592 15.73 0.49 -9.47
N GLU A 593 16.06 0.04 -10.67
CA GLU A 593 16.27 0.87 -11.86
C GLU A 593 14.91 1.26 -12.47
N GLU A 594 14.04 0.28 -12.74
CA GLU A 594 12.63 0.51 -13.14
C GLU A 594 11.90 1.45 -12.17
N THR A 595 12.10 1.28 -10.86
CA THR A 595 11.53 2.18 -9.83
C THR A 595 12.05 3.60 -9.97
N THR A 596 13.31 3.77 -10.34
CA THR A 596 13.92 5.11 -10.53
C THR A 596 13.37 5.77 -11.79
N ALA A 597 13.34 5.08 -12.93
CA ALA A 597 12.74 5.59 -14.16
C ALA A 597 11.23 5.91 -14.00
N MET A 598 10.48 5.04 -13.30
CA MET A 598 9.08 5.27 -12.94
C MET A 598 8.91 6.52 -12.09
N LEU A 599 9.80 6.75 -11.12
CA LEU A 599 9.78 7.95 -10.29
C LEU A 599 10.11 9.20 -11.10
N ASP A 600 11.10 9.16 -11.98
CA ASP A 600 11.49 10.32 -12.79
C ASP A 600 10.37 10.70 -13.80
N PHE A 601 9.70 9.72 -14.41
CA PHE A 601 8.51 9.94 -15.24
C PHE A 601 7.31 10.52 -14.45
N ALA A 602 7.09 10.03 -13.22
CA ALA A 602 5.96 10.45 -12.39
C ALA A 602 6.20 11.73 -11.57
N CYS A 603 7.46 12.13 -11.35
CA CYS A 603 7.87 13.25 -10.50
C CYS A 603 7.70 14.60 -11.19
N ARG A 604 6.45 15.00 -11.39
CA ARG A 604 6.09 16.26 -12.05
C ARG A 604 5.89 17.41 -11.06
N SER A 605 6.17 18.64 -11.51
CA SER A 605 5.91 19.85 -10.74
C SER A 605 4.40 20.01 -10.48
N PRO A 606 4.00 20.78 -9.44
CA PRO A 606 2.59 21.07 -9.17
C PRO A 606 1.87 21.64 -10.41
N PHE A 607 2.48 22.61 -11.10
CA PHE A 607 1.91 23.23 -12.30
C PHE A 607 1.76 22.25 -13.46
N ALA A 608 2.78 21.43 -13.75
CA ALA A 608 2.69 20.44 -14.82
C ALA A 608 1.51 19.46 -14.58
N ASN A 609 1.22 19.13 -13.32
CA ASN A 609 0.02 18.35 -12.98
C ASN A 609 -1.28 19.17 -13.10
N ALA A 610 -1.32 20.43 -12.66
CA ALA A 610 -2.47 21.32 -12.83
C ALA A 610 -2.86 21.51 -14.31
N VAL A 611 -1.87 21.68 -15.19
CA VAL A 611 -2.04 21.76 -16.65
C VAL A 611 -2.65 20.47 -17.19
N SER A 612 -2.07 19.29 -16.89
CA SER A 612 -2.63 18.02 -17.34
C SER A 612 -4.04 17.74 -16.81
N LEU A 613 -4.38 18.23 -15.62
CA LEU A 613 -5.74 18.13 -15.09
C LEU A 613 -6.72 19.02 -15.85
N THR A 614 -6.32 20.25 -16.21
CA THR A 614 -7.18 21.22 -16.90
C THR A 614 -7.40 20.84 -18.36
N PHE A 615 -6.37 20.39 -19.07
CA PHE A 615 -6.41 20.17 -20.52
C PHE A 615 -6.42 18.69 -20.93
N GLU A 616 -5.45 17.89 -20.46
CA GLU A 616 -5.32 16.48 -20.89
C GLU A 616 -6.44 15.58 -20.31
N SER A 617 -6.90 15.85 -19.08
CA SER A 617 -7.85 14.94 -18.40
C SER A 617 -9.26 14.96 -19.00
N CYS A 618 -9.70 16.09 -19.56
CA CYS A 618 -11.03 16.25 -20.14
C CYS A 618 -11.30 15.23 -21.26
N SER A 619 -10.34 15.06 -22.17
CA SER A 619 -10.40 14.05 -23.24
C SER A 619 -10.28 12.63 -22.69
N ALA A 620 -9.31 12.37 -21.80
CA ALA A 620 -9.05 11.04 -21.26
C ALA A 620 -10.18 10.49 -20.35
N LEU A 621 -11.01 11.37 -19.78
CA LEU A 621 -12.15 11.02 -18.92
C LEU A 621 -13.52 11.21 -19.58
N GLY A 622 -13.58 11.79 -20.79
CA GLY A 622 -14.83 11.99 -21.52
C GLY A 622 -15.73 13.08 -20.93
N PHE A 623 -15.17 14.18 -20.41
CA PHE A 623 -15.95 15.27 -19.82
C PHE A 623 -16.77 16.07 -20.84
N ASP A 624 -16.48 15.90 -22.13
CA ASP A 624 -17.21 16.48 -23.28
C ASP A 624 -18.05 15.43 -24.03
N ASP A 625 -18.31 14.26 -23.43
CA ASP A 625 -19.17 13.23 -24.01
C ASP A 625 -20.65 13.61 -23.87
N LYS A 626 -21.39 13.57 -24.99
CA LYS A 626 -22.84 13.79 -25.07
C LYS A 626 -23.63 12.97 -24.03
N LEU A 627 -23.15 11.80 -23.62
CA LEU A 627 -23.82 11.00 -22.59
C LEU A 627 -23.96 11.76 -21.25
N LEU A 628 -22.99 12.60 -20.87
CA LEU A 628 -23.08 13.39 -19.64
C LEU A 628 -24.17 14.44 -19.76
N ASP A 629 -24.25 15.15 -20.89
CA ASP A 629 -25.33 16.10 -21.18
C ASP A 629 -26.70 15.41 -21.23
N ASP A 630 -26.79 14.21 -21.82
CA ASP A 630 -28.03 13.40 -21.85
C ASP A 630 -28.51 13.02 -20.44
N PHE A 631 -27.59 12.70 -19.51
CA PHE A 631 -27.91 12.51 -18.08
C PHE A 631 -28.13 13.84 -17.32
N GLY A 632 -27.90 15.01 -17.93
CA GLY A 632 -27.99 16.32 -17.27
C GLY A 632 -26.85 16.61 -16.29
N LEU A 633 -25.66 16.09 -16.56
CA LEU A 633 -24.43 16.33 -15.80
C LEU A 633 -23.49 17.25 -16.58
N LYS A 634 -22.90 18.24 -15.90
CA LYS A 634 -21.85 19.08 -16.48
C LYS A 634 -20.67 19.24 -15.53
N VAL A 635 -19.47 18.95 -16.03
CA VAL A 635 -18.20 19.12 -15.33
C VAL A 635 -17.57 20.45 -15.74
N ASP A 636 -17.23 21.31 -14.78
CA ASP A 636 -16.41 22.49 -15.06
C ASP A 636 -14.99 22.05 -15.47
N LYS A 637 -14.35 22.79 -16.38
CA LYS A 637 -12.99 22.48 -16.86
C LYS A 637 -11.90 23.25 -16.10
N LYS A 638 -12.28 24.12 -15.17
CA LYS A 638 -11.35 24.86 -14.32
C LYS A 638 -11.18 24.18 -12.96
N LEU A 639 -9.94 24.21 -12.46
CA LEU A 639 -9.64 23.85 -11.08
C LEU A 639 -10.43 24.76 -10.11
N LEU A 640 -10.71 24.26 -8.92
CA LEU A 640 -11.49 24.99 -7.92
C LEU A 640 -10.56 25.84 -7.05
N THR A 641 -10.86 27.14 -6.89
CA THR A 641 -10.15 27.99 -5.93
C THR A 641 -10.70 27.81 -4.52
N VAL A 642 -9.79 27.72 -3.53
CA VAL A 642 -10.11 27.56 -2.10
C VAL A 642 -9.29 28.53 -1.25
N ASN A 643 -9.87 28.93 -0.13
CA ASN A 643 -9.16 29.67 0.92
C ASN A 643 -8.41 28.68 1.82
N GLY A 644 -7.11 28.93 2.04
CA GLY A 644 -6.28 28.24 3.02
C GLY A 644 -5.63 29.22 4.00
N ARG A 645 -4.90 28.68 4.98
CA ARG A 645 -4.15 29.42 5.99
C ARG A 645 -2.75 28.83 6.18
N GLU A 646 -1.70 29.63 6.14
CA GLU A 646 -0.33 29.21 6.46
C GLU A 646 -0.09 29.37 7.97
N LEU A 647 -0.10 28.26 8.71
CA LEU A 647 0.26 28.23 10.12
C LEU A 647 1.75 28.54 10.31
N ILE A 648 2.07 29.34 11.33
CA ILE A 648 3.44 29.69 11.67
C ILE A 648 4.18 28.45 12.22
N PRO A 649 5.37 28.09 11.70
CA PRO A 649 6.19 27.02 12.26
C PRO A 649 6.54 27.28 13.73
N PRO A 650 6.37 26.28 14.63
CA PRO A 650 6.78 26.43 16.02
C PRO A 650 8.31 26.55 16.14
N PRO A 651 8.83 27.33 17.11
CA PRO A 651 10.25 27.27 17.45
C PRO A 651 10.58 25.93 18.10
N VAL A 652 11.71 25.34 17.73
CA VAL A 652 12.20 24.05 18.23
C VAL A 652 13.33 24.30 19.23
N SER A 653 13.17 23.85 20.48
CA SER A 653 14.16 24.02 21.54
C SER A 653 15.07 22.79 21.68
N TYR A 654 16.37 23.06 21.73
CA TYR A 654 17.43 22.15 22.14
C TYR A 654 17.98 22.57 23.51
N LYS A 655 18.82 21.76 24.16
CA LYS A 655 19.28 22.01 25.55
C LYS A 655 19.96 23.37 25.75
N ASN A 656 20.62 23.88 24.72
CA ASN A 656 21.43 25.10 24.78
C ASN A 656 20.96 26.22 23.83
N LYS A 657 19.93 25.99 23.00
CA LYS A 657 19.54 26.94 21.94
C LYS A 657 18.14 26.66 21.38
N ASP A 658 17.41 27.72 21.06
CA ASP A 658 16.21 27.66 20.23
C ASP A 658 16.55 27.79 18.73
N VAL A 659 15.84 27.03 17.91
CA VAL A 659 16.02 26.96 16.46
C VAL A 659 14.68 27.19 15.76
N THR A 660 14.62 28.21 14.90
CA THR A 660 13.45 28.44 14.04
C THR A 660 13.56 27.59 12.79
N ALA A 661 12.59 26.70 12.57
CA ALA A 661 12.50 25.93 11.33
C ALA A 661 12.15 26.84 10.15
N ARG A 662 12.86 26.70 9.03
CA ARG A 662 12.59 27.42 7.77
C ARG A 662 12.13 26.41 6.71
N ALA A 663 10.97 26.64 6.10
CA ALA A 663 10.35 25.71 5.14
C ALA A 663 10.33 24.26 5.68
N GLY A 664 9.86 24.09 6.92
CA GLY A 664 9.81 22.79 7.61
C GLY A 664 11.17 22.10 7.84
N SER A 665 12.31 22.81 7.79
CA SER A 665 13.64 22.20 7.97
C SER A 665 14.56 23.03 8.88
N TRP A 666 15.41 22.35 9.63
CA TRP A 666 16.54 22.91 10.38
C TRP A 666 17.73 21.94 10.39
N ASN A 667 18.79 22.23 11.14
CA ASN A 667 19.96 21.37 11.32
C ASN A 667 20.38 21.32 12.81
N MET A 668 21.36 20.47 13.14
CA MET A 668 21.91 20.34 14.50
C MET A 668 23.21 21.14 14.72
N THR A 669 23.50 22.15 13.89
CA THR A 669 24.77 22.88 13.99
C THR A 669 24.83 23.71 15.27
N GLY A 670 25.72 23.34 16.19
CA GLY A 670 25.94 24.05 17.46
C GLY A 670 24.87 23.79 18.54
N VAL A 671 24.08 22.71 18.43
CA VAL A 671 23.05 22.36 19.42
C VAL A 671 23.27 20.98 20.04
N LYS A 672 22.85 20.81 21.29
CA LYS A 672 22.87 19.55 22.05
C LYS A 672 21.46 19.04 22.28
N VAL A 673 21.25 17.72 22.23
CA VAL A 673 19.91 17.11 22.43
C VAL A 673 19.22 17.62 23.70
N ALA A 674 17.92 17.91 23.62
CA ALA A 674 17.16 18.54 24.70
C ALA A 674 17.25 17.78 26.03
N LYS A 675 17.15 16.44 25.97
CA LYS A 675 17.46 15.53 27.08
C LYS A 675 18.27 14.35 26.56
N SER A 676 19.40 14.06 27.20
CA SER A 676 20.17 12.86 26.93
C SER A 676 19.47 11.62 27.49
N GLY A 677 19.61 10.48 26.82
CA GLY A 677 19.42 9.17 27.46
C GLY A 677 20.42 8.92 28.60
N ARG A 678 20.38 7.73 29.20
CA ARG A 678 21.40 7.30 30.18
C ARG A 678 22.78 7.21 29.52
N ARG A 679 23.89 7.26 30.27
CA ARG A 679 25.22 7.06 29.66
C ARG A 679 25.30 5.64 29.06
N ILE A 680 25.69 5.56 27.79
CA ILE A 680 25.85 4.27 27.08
C ILE A 680 27.22 3.70 27.49
N GLU A 681 27.25 2.96 28.60
CA GLU A 681 28.45 2.33 29.15
C GLU A 681 28.97 1.18 28.27
N ALA A 682 28.04 0.35 27.76
CA ALA A 682 28.35 -0.86 27.00
C ALA A 682 27.70 -0.83 25.62
N TRP A 683 28.55 -0.76 24.58
CA TRP A 683 28.15 -0.87 23.18
C TRP A 683 29.27 -1.48 22.35
N THR A 684 28.95 -1.88 21.13
CA THR A 684 29.97 -2.24 20.13
C THR A 684 29.49 -2.01 18.69
N TRP A 685 30.36 -2.32 17.73
CA TRP A 685 30.06 -2.32 16.31
C TRP A 685 30.60 -3.58 15.61
N VAL A 686 29.95 -3.94 14.51
CA VAL A 686 30.29 -5.09 13.65
C VAL A 686 30.02 -4.77 12.18
N ARG A 687 30.81 -5.36 11.29
CA ARG A 687 30.71 -5.23 9.83
C ARG A 687 30.29 -6.56 9.21
N ILE A 688 29.29 -6.52 8.33
CA ILE A 688 28.90 -7.68 7.51
C ILE A 688 29.74 -7.68 6.23
N LEU A 689 30.29 -8.83 5.84
CA LEU A 689 31.05 -9.01 4.61
C LEU A 689 30.34 -10.00 3.68
N ASP A 690 30.00 -9.57 2.46
CA ASP A 690 29.33 -10.39 1.42
C ASP A 690 30.27 -10.82 0.28
N GLY A 691 31.59 -10.71 0.49
CA GLY A 691 32.63 -10.90 -0.54
C GLY A 691 33.06 -9.60 -1.24
N SER A 692 32.22 -8.55 -1.23
CA SER A 692 32.57 -7.24 -1.83
C SER A 692 33.35 -6.33 -0.88
N ARG A 693 34.63 -6.65 -0.61
CA ARG A 693 35.49 -5.80 0.23
C ARG A 693 35.86 -4.49 -0.49
N GLN A 694 35.26 -3.37 -0.06
CA GLN A 694 35.59 -2.02 -0.55
C GLN A 694 36.61 -1.29 0.34
N HIS A 695 36.46 -1.37 1.66
CA HIS A 695 37.32 -0.70 2.65
C HIS A 695 37.99 -1.70 3.61
N GLN A 696 39.06 -1.29 4.28
CA GLN A 696 39.66 -2.09 5.35
C GLN A 696 38.96 -1.85 6.70
N THR A 697 38.95 -2.87 7.56
CA THR A 697 38.23 -2.80 8.85
C THR A 697 38.83 -1.77 9.84
N PRO A 698 40.15 -1.47 9.86
CA PRO A 698 40.70 -0.33 10.60
C PRO A 698 40.16 1.04 10.14
N GLU A 699 39.93 1.24 8.84
CA GLU A 699 39.34 2.49 8.31
C GLU A 699 37.92 2.67 8.84
N VAL A 700 37.10 1.61 8.78
CA VAL A 700 35.75 1.60 9.35
C VAL A 700 35.80 1.87 10.86
N ALA A 701 36.78 1.32 11.58
CA ALA A 701 36.98 1.57 13.02
C ALA A 701 37.22 3.05 13.33
N ALA A 702 38.05 3.74 12.54
CA ALA A 702 38.31 5.17 12.70
C ALA A 702 37.04 6.02 12.51
N ILE A 703 36.25 5.74 11.47
CA ILE A 703 34.96 6.40 11.21
C ILE A 703 33.95 6.14 12.34
N VAL A 704 33.91 4.93 12.90
CA VAL A 704 33.10 4.63 14.10
C VAL A 704 33.58 5.41 15.33
N GLY A 705 34.89 5.62 15.48
CA GLY A 705 35.46 6.49 16.53
C GLY A 705 35.10 7.97 16.34
N ASN A 706 35.10 8.49 15.10
CA ASN A 706 34.62 9.84 14.79
C ASN A 706 33.15 10.00 15.19
N PHE A 707 32.33 8.98 14.90
CA PHE A 707 30.91 8.98 15.26
C PHE A 707 30.68 8.95 16.78
N ALA A 708 31.43 8.16 17.54
CA ALA A 708 31.34 8.12 19.00
C ALA A 708 31.71 9.48 19.64
N ARG A 709 32.74 10.16 19.13
CA ARG A 709 33.10 11.54 19.55
C ARG A 709 32.03 12.57 19.17
N PHE A 710 31.41 12.41 18.00
CA PHE A 710 30.30 13.27 17.56
C PHE A 710 29.08 13.18 18.49
N LEU A 711 28.79 12.00 19.08
CA LEU A 711 27.70 11.86 20.05
C LEU A 711 27.91 12.73 21.29
N GLU A 712 29.09 12.65 21.92
CA GLU A 712 29.37 13.41 23.14
C GLU A 712 29.25 14.92 22.91
N THR A 713 29.81 15.43 21.80
CA THR A 713 29.69 16.84 21.45
C THR A 713 28.25 17.26 21.16
N SER A 714 27.42 16.36 20.63
CA SER A 714 25.96 16.50 20.46
C SER A 714 25.15 16.33 21.76
N GLY A 715 25.81 16.08 22.90
CA GLY A 715 25.16 15.89 24.21
C GLY A 715 24.59 14.49 24.45
N ILE A 716 25.02 13.47 23.70
CA ILE A 716 24.62 12.07 23.85
C ILE A 716 25.79 11.32 24.52
N PRO A 717 25.73 11.03 25.84
CA PRO A 717 26.85 10.45 26.57
C PRO A 717 27.03 8.96 26.23
N ILE A 718 28.21 8.61 25.71
CA ILE A 718 28.61 7.25 25.32
C ILE A 718 30.04 7.00 25.80
N ASN A 719 30.40 5.75 26.08
CA ASN A 719 31.79 5.38 26.31
C ASN A 719 32.57 5.38 24.98
N GLN A 720 33.72 6.05 24.87
CA GLN A 720 34.52 6.00 23.62
C GLN A 720 35.12 4.62 23.36
N GLN A 721 35.27 3.79 24.39
CA GLN A 721 35.74 2.40 24.26
C GLN A 721 34.56 1.43 24.12
N THR A 722 34.65 0.48 23.18
CA THR A 722 33.61 -0.54 22.96
C THR A 722 33.79 -1.75 23.88
N ALA A 723 32.69 -2.29 24.40
CA ALA A 723 32.71 -3.39 25.38
C ALA A 723 33.01 -4.80 24.78
N TYR A 724 33.07 -4.95 23.47
CA TYR A 724 33.39 -6.22 22.80
C TYR A 724 34.17 -5.97 21.50
N GLY A 725 35.46 -6.34 21.47
CA GLY A 725 36.36 -6.06 20.34
C GLY A 725 36.86 -7.27 19.55
N GLN A 726 36.67 -8.49 20.06
CA GLN A 726 37.32 -9.71 19.52
C GLN A 726 36.84 -10.12 18.13
N GLN A 727 35.57 -9.88 17.79
CA GLN A 727 35.04 -10.17 16.46
C GLN A 727 34.38 -8.91 15.88
N ARG A 728 35.01 -8.33 14.84
CA ARG A 728 34.54 -7.14 14.10
C ARG A 728 33.88 -7.46 12.77
N GLU A 729 34.10 -8.65 12.23
CA GLU A 729 33.60 -9.08 10.93
C GLU A 729 32.66 -10.28 11.08
N ILE A 730 31.56 -10.27 10.32
CA ILE A 730 30.69 -11.42 10.10
C ILE A 730 30.72 -11.71 8.59
N PRO A 731 31.46 -12.74 8.14
CA PRO A 731 31.35 -13.20 6.76
C PRO A 731 29.99 -13.86 6.54
N VAL A 732 29.32 -13.48 5.45
CA VAL A 732 28.05 -14.08 5.01
C VAL A 732 28.13 -14.39 3.52
N SER A 733 27.43 -15.45 3.10
CA SER A 733 27.25 -15.77 1.68
C SER A 733 25.80 -15.54 1.26
N GLN A 734 25.56 -15.24 -0.02
CA GLN A 734 24.21 -14.94 -0.51
C GLN A 734 23.29 -16.16 -0.32
N GLY A 735 22.19 -15.96 0.41
CA GLY A 735 21.26 -17.03 0.79
C GLY A 735 21.58 -17.73 2.12
N ASN A 736 22.71 -17.45 2.76
CA ASN A 736 23.06 -17.96 4.10
C ASN A 736 23.44 -16.80 5.03
N TYR A 737 22.43 -16.01 5.42
CA TYR A 737 22.58 -14.86 6.31
C TYR A 737 22.25 -15.19 7.78
N ASP A 738 21.28 -16.06 8.04
CA ASP A 738 20.78 -16.34 9.39
C ASP A 738 21.86 -16.94 10.32
N ALA A 739 22.48 -18.06 9.94
CA ALA A 739 23.36 -18.80 10.85
C ALA A 739 24.63 -18.03 11.28
N PRO A 740 25.38 -17.33 10.39
CA PRO A 740 26.55 -16.56 10.81
C PRO A 740 26.19 -15.39 11.74
N ILE A 741 25.04 -14.74 11.49
CA ILE A 741 24.58 -13.60 12.28
C ILE A 741 24.06 -14.05 13.64
N ASP A 742 23.23 -15.10 13.70
CA ASP A 742 22.73 -15.66 14.97
C ASP A 742 23.86 -16.18 15.87
N ASN A 743 24.88 -16.84 15.30
CA ASN A 743 26.09 -17.23 16.03
C ASN A 743 26.82 -16.02 16.66
N TYR A 744 26.94 -14.91 15.92
CA TYR A 744 27.52 -13.67 16.47
C TYR A 744 26.68 -13.10 17.63
N PHE A 745 25.36 -13.05 17.49
CA PHE A 745 24.47 -12.57 18.56
C PHE A 745 24.52 -13.49 19.79
N ASN A 746 24.60 -14.82 19.62
CA ASN A 746 24.81 -15.77 20.70
C ASN A 746 26.13 -15.54 21.45
N LYS A 747 27.25 -15.43 20.74
CA LYS A 747 28.56 -15.11 21.34
C LYS A 747 28.55 -13.77 22.08
N LEU A 748 27.92 -12.75 21.51
CA LEU A 748 27.76 -11.45 22.13
C LEU A 748 26.93 -11.54 23.42
N LYS A 749 25.83 -12.30 23.43
CA LYS A 749 25.01 -12.55 24.64
C LYS A 749 25.80 -13.31 25.71
N GLN A 750 26.64 -14.29 25.32
CA GLN A 750 27.53 -15.01 26.24
C GLN A 750 28.57 -14.09 26.87
N HIS A 751 29.25 -13.24 26.07
CA HIS A 751 30.20 -12.23 26.56
C HIS A 751 29.56 -11.24 27.54
N LEU A 752 28.31 -10.84 27.26
CA LEU A 752 27.50 -9.99 28.14
C LEU A 752 26.89 -10.73 29.35
N LYS A 753 27.32 -11.97 29.62
CA LYS A 753 26.83 -12.83 30.72
C LYS A 753 25.29 -12.95 30.75
N GLY A 754 24.67 -12.97 29.56
CA GLY A 754 23.22 -13.00 29.39
C GLY A 754 22.49 -11.66 29.51
N ASN A 755 23.12 -10.62 30.08
CA ASN A 755 22.49 -9.31 30.28
C ASN A 755 22.68 -8.39 29.05
N THR A 756 21.69 -8.39 28.16
CA THR A 756 21.65 -7.51 26.98
C THR A 756 20.94 -6.18 27.20
N MET A 757 20.49 -5.88 28.43
CA MET A 757 19.68 -4.68 28.71
C MET A 757 20.47 -3.40 28.46
N ASN A 758 19.88 -2.45 27.72
CA ASN A 758 20.51 -1.21 27.27
C ASN A 758 21.81 -1.37 26.46
N PHE A 759 22.11 -2.58 25.93
CA PHE A 759 23.27 -2.77 25.06
C PHE A 759 22.99 -2.27 23.64
N PHE A 760 23.97 -1.57 23.06
CA PHE A 760 23.87 -1.01 21.70
C PHE A 760 24.85 -1.66 20.72
N LEU A 761 24.34 -2.00 19.53
CA LEU A 761 25.12 -2.57 18.43
C LEU A 761 24.95 -1.76 17.14
N LEU A 762 26.05 -1.18 16.65
CA LEU A 762 26.12 -0.56 15.34
C LEU A 762 26.50 -1.61 14.29
N VAL A 763 25.65 -1.84 13.29
CA VAL A 763 25.88 -2.83 12.23
C VAL A 763 26.18 -2.12 10.92
N VAL A 764 27.38 -2.31 10.38
CA VAL A 764 27.81 -1.80 9.09
C VAL A 764 27.48 -2.83 8.01
N LEU A 765 26.60 -2.46 7.08
CA LEU A 765 26.14 -3.28 5.97
C LEU A 765 26.92 -2.93 4.69
N PRO A 766 27.31 -3.90 3.86
CA PRO A 766 28.05 -3.63 2.62
C PRO A 766 27.19 -2.85 1.61
N ARG A 767 25.88 -3.14 1.57
CA ARG A 767 24.90 -2.55 0.66
C ARG A 767 23.52 -2.42 1.31
N GLN A 768 22.59 -1.78 0.61
CA GLN A 768 21.18 -1.75 1.00
C GLN A 768 20.52 -3.09 0.64
N ASP A 769 20.44 -4.00 1.61
CA ASP A 769 19.89 -5.36 1.43
C ASP A 769 18.77 -5.61 2.46
N THR A 770 17.54 -5.86 1.97
CA THR A 770 16.34 -5.96 2.84
C THR A 770 16.28 -7.28 3.60
N ALA A 771 16.74 -8.38 3.00
CA ALA A 771 16.75 -9.69 3.64
C ALA A 771 17.78 -9.71 4.78
N LEU A 772 18.99 -9.21 4.52
CA LEU A 772 20.03 -9.06 5.54
C LEU A 772 19.58 -8.14 6.70
N TYR A 773 19.02 -6.97 6.38
CA TYR A 773 18.45 -6.07 7.38
C TYR A 773 17.36 -6.76 8.22
N GLY A 774 16.47 -7.54 7.59
CA GLY A 774 15.36 -8.19 8.26
C GLY A 774 15.79 -9.26 9.24
N ILE A 775 16.79 -10.06 8.88
CA ILE A 775 17.39 -11.06 9.76
C ILE A 775 18.00 -10.38 10.99
N ILE A 776 18.80 -9.33 10.80
CA ILE A 776 19.41 -8.57 11.91
C ILE A 776 18.32 -8.00 12.84
N LYS A 777 17.22 -7.45 12.30
CA LYS A 777 16.13 -6.89 13.11
C LYS A 777 15.29 -7.95 13.82
N LYS A 778 14.97 -9.06 13.16
CA LYS A 778 14.32 -10.22 13.78
C LYS A 778 15.13 -10.67 15.00
N LEU A 779 16.39 -11.04 14.82
CA LEU A 779 17.25 -11.54 15.89
C LEU A 779 17.39 -10.49 17.02
N ALA A 780 17.80 -9.26 16.70
CA ALA A 780 18.06 -8.23 17.70
C ALA A 780 16.81 -7.81 18.50
N ASP A 781 15.68 -7.59 17.82
CA ASP A 781 14.48 -7.03 18.45
C ASP A 781 13.64 -8.09 19.18
N THR A 782 13.59 -9.35 18.70
CA THR A 782 12.70 -10.39 19.26
C THR A 782 13.42 -11.47 20.07
N GLN A 783 14.67 -11.82 19.76
CA GLN A 783 15.39 -12.94 20.38
C GLN A 783 16.46 -12.50 21.40
N TYR A 784 17.22 -11.45 21.09
CA TYR A 784 18.36 -11.02 21.92
C TYR A 784 18.09 -9.76 22.76
N GLY A 785 17.11 -8.94 22.39
CA GLY A 785 16.76 -7.72 23.13
C GLY A 785 17.85 -6.65 23.08
N ILE A 786 18.54 -6.51 21.94
CA ILE A 786 19.67 -5.59 21.73
C ILE A 786 19.26 -4.41 20.85
N HIS A 787 19.59 -3.19 21.25
CA HIS A 787 19.37 -2.02 20.41
C HIS A 787 20.32 -1.98 19.21
N THR A 788 19.82 -2.35 18.04
CA THR A 788 20.59 -2.24 16.79
C THR A 788 20.31 -0.96 16.01
N ILE A 789 21.37 -0.41 15.41
CA ILE A 789 21.31 0.60 14.35
C ILE A 789 22.12 0.07 13.17
N CYS A 790 21.55 0.09 11.97
CA CYS A 790 22.21 -0.38 10.76
C CYS A 790 22.59 0.82 9.88
N VAL A 791 23.82 0.85 9.38
CA VAL A 791 24.33 1.87 8.46
C VAL A 791 24.91 1.19 7.21
N VAL A 792 24.79 1.82 6.03
CA VAL A 792 25.41 1.30 4.80
C VAL A 792 26.81 1.88 4.68
N GLU A 793 27.82 1.01 4.49
CA GLU A 793 29.25 1.35 4.48
C GLU A 793 29.56 2.55 3.58
N LYS A 794 29.18 2.49 2.30
CA LYS A 794 29.34 3.56 1.30
C LYS A 794 28.77 4.94 1.72
N THR A 795 27.79 4.97 2.64
CA THR A 795 27.20 6.22 3.15
C THR A 795 27.88 6.66 4.45
N PHE A 796 28.31 5.73 5.27
CA PHE A 796 28.95 5.99 6.56
C PHE A 796 30.41 6.43 6.40
N MET A 797 31.15 5.82 5.46
CA MET A 797 32.54 6.19 5.10
C MET A 797 32.68 7.60 4.49
N LYS A 798 31.59 8.35 4.31
CA LYS A 798 31.63 9.76 3.88
C LYS A 798 31.99 10.76 5.01
N ASP A 799 32.27 10.27 6.22
CA ASP A 799 32.67 11.02 7.43
C ASP A 799 31.85 12.31 7.67
N SER A 800 30.54 12.25 7.42
CA SER A 800 29.70 13.45 7.36
C SER A 800 29.00 13.71 8.70
N PRO A 801 29.16 14.92 9.29
CA PRO A 801 28.42 15.33 10.49
C PRO A 801 26.89 15.21 10.34
N GLN A 802 26.36 15.39 9.12
CA GLN A 802 24.93 15.22 8.85
C GLN A 802 24.49 13.75 8.90
N THR A 803 25.35 12.82 8.49
CA THR A 803 25.12 11.38 8.69
C THR A 803 25.15 11.06 10.17
N TYR A 804 26.18 11.51 10.90
CA TYR A 804 26.31 11.28 12.34
C TYR A 804 25.13 11.87 13.14
N ALA A 805 24.65 13.07 12.82
CA ALA A 805 23.43 13.64 13.40
C ALA A 805 22.22 12.72 13.21
N ASN A 806 21.94 12.30 11.97
CA ASN A 806 20.78 11.45 11.65
C ASN A 806 20.85 10.04 12.30
N VAL A 807 22.04 9.54 12.60
CA VAL A 807 22.23 8.25 13.29
C VAL A 807 22.20 8.44 14.81
N GLY A 808 22.84 9.49 15.34
CA GLY A 808 22.87 9.86 16.76
C GLY A 808 21.49 10.21 17.32
N LEU A 809 20.66 10.93 16.57
CA LEU A 809 19.25 11.18 16.90
C LEU A 809 18.49 9.88 17.20
N LYS A 810 18.74 8.81 16.44
CA LYS A 810 18.12 7.50 16.64
C LYS A 810 18.70 6.78 17.87
N TRP A 811 20.00 6.94 18.13
CA TRP A 811 20.65 6.36 19.30
C TRP A 811 20.08 6.96 20.59
N ASN A 812 19.97 8.29 20.68
CA ASN A 812 19.41 8.97 21.85
C ASN A 812 17.96 8.55 22.13
N LEU A 813 17.10 8.47 21.09
CA LEU A 813 15.71 8.02 21.25
C LEU A 813 15.59 6.57 21.74
N LYS A 814 16.40 5.66 21.21
CA LYS A 814 16.39 4.26 21.68
C LYS A 814 16.80 4.15 23.15
N ASN A 815 17.70 5.03 23.57
CA ASN A 815 18.22 5.13 24.93
C ASN A 815 17.36 5.98 25.89
N GLY A 816 16.10 6.28 25.54
CA GLY A 816 15.17 7.03 26.39
C GLY A 816 15.35 8.55 26.39
N GLY A 817 16.24 9.11 25.56
CA GLY A 817 16.47 10.56 25.47
C GLY A 817 15.46 11.30 24.61
N VAL A 818 15.44 12.64 24.72
CA VAL A 818 14.60 13.55 23.93
C VAL A 818 15.49 14.43 23.06
N ASN A 819 15.33 14.35 21.75
CA ASN A 819 16.21 15.06 20.82
C ASN A 819 15.97 16.58 20.83
N HIS A 820 14.70 16.98 20.74
CA HIS A 820 14.25 18.36 20.69
C HIS A 820 12.80 18.44 21.14
N ILE A 821 12.36 19.61 21.59
CA ILE A 821 10.99 19.89 22.04
C ILE A 821 10.42 21.12 21.33
N ILE A 822 9.10 21.34 21.44
CA ILE A 822 8.47 22.59 20.98
C ILE A 822 8.61 23.66 22.07
N LYS A 823 9.01 24.88 21.66
CA LYS A 823 8.93 26.06 22.52
C LYS A 823 7.48 26.50 22.64
N ASN A 824 6.98 26.64 23.87
CA ASN A 824 5.60 27.02 24.17
C ASN A 824 4.56 26.12 23.46
N PRO A 825 4.53 24.80 23.77
CA PRO A 825 3.47 23.92 23.28
C PRO A 825 2.12 24.37 23.85
N ILE A 826 1.02 23.96 23.21
CA ILE A 826 -0.32 24.28 23.71
C ILE A 826 -0.53 23.76 25.13
N ASP A 827 -1.41 24.42 25.87
CA ASP A 827 -1.51 24.30 27.33
C ASP A 827 -1.88 22.89 27.83
N ILE A 828 -2.69 22.12 27.09
CA ILE A 828 -2.94 20.69 27.40
C ILE A 828 -1.67 19.83 27.40
N ILE A 829 -0.70 20.15 26.54
CA ILE A 829 0.60 19.47 26.51
C ILE A 829 1.51 20.07 27.58
N LYS A 830 1.56 21.41 27.70
CA LYS A 830 2.37 22.14 28.70
C LYS A 830 2.08 21.71 30.14
N ALA A 831 0.81 21.43 30.47
CA ALA A 831 0.37 20.95 31.78
C ALA A 831 0.90 19.54 32.11
N GLY A 832 1.21 18.73 31.11
CA GLY A 832 1.70 17.36 31.29
C GLY A 832 0.65 16.36 31.77
N THR A 833 -0.63 16.65 31.57
CA THR A 833 -1.75 15.74 31.87
C THR A 833 -2.35 15.08 30.62
N THR A 834 -1.74 15.27 29.45
CA THR A 834 -2.23 14.73 28.17
C THR A 834 -1.33 13.62 27.62
N MET A 835 -1.90 12.43 27.45
CA MET A 835 -1.27 11.33 26.72
C MET A 835 -1.72 11.38 25.25
N VAL A 836 -0.77 11.37 24.32
CA VAL A 836 -1.04 11.26 22.89
C VAL A 836 -0.70 9.84 22.43
N VAL A 837 -1.61 9.24 21.65
CA VAL A 837 -1.54 7.86 21.16
C VAL A 837 -1.61 7.86 19.64
N GLY A 838 -0.90 6.93 19.00
CA GLY A 838 -1.05 6.65 17.57
C GLY A 838 -1.17 5.15 17.33
N TYR A 839 -2.03 4.73 16.40
CA TYR A 839 -2.04 3.34 15.95
C TYR A 839 -2.44 3.19 14.46
N ASP A 840 -1.94 2.11 13.85
CA ASP A 840 -2.17 1.71 12.46
C ASP A 840 -2.45 0.20 12.38
N VAL A 841 -3.13 -0.21 11.31
CA VAL A 841 -3.35 -1.60 10.95
C VAL A 841 -2.94 -1.79 9.49
N THR A 842 -1.94 -2.62 9.23
CA THR A 842 -1.43 -2.82 7.86
C THR A 842 -1.63 -4.26 7.36
N HIS A 843 -2.39 -4.43 6.28
CA HIS A 843 -2.67 -5.74 5.65
C HIS A 843 -1.62 -6.22 4.62
N PRO A 844 -1.50 -7.52 4.32
CA PRO A 844 -0.79 -8.01 3.14
C PRO A 844 -1.46 -7.49 1.85
N THR A 845 -0.76 -6.69 1.05
CA THR A 845 -1.36 -6.03 -0.13
C THR A 845 -1.39 -6.86 -1.42
N ASN A 846 -0.63 -7.97 -1.51
CA ASN A 846 -0.41 -8.71 -2.76
C ASN A 846 -0.66 -10.23 -2.69
N MET A 847 -1.16 -10.77 -1.57
CA MET A 847 -1.38 -12.22 -1.43
C MET A 847 -2.74 -12.66 -1.99
N PRO A 848 -2.84 -13.87 -2.60
CA PRO A 848 -4.11 -14.50 -2.99
C PRO A 848 -5.15 -14.57 -1.86
N ASN A 849 -6.41 -14.80 -2.23
CA ASN A 849 -7.57 -14.78 -1.32
C ASN A 849 -7.74 -16.11 -0.54
N ASP A 850 -6.63 -16.73 -0.15
CA ASP A 850 -6.60 -18.08 0.41
C ASP A 850 -6.59 -18.09 1.94
N LYS A 851 -7.05 -19.20 2.54
CA LYS A 851 -7.07 -19.42 4.00
C LYS A 851 -5.67 -19.36 4.67
N ASN A 852 -4.60 -19.39 3.87
CA ASN A 852 -3.20 -19.26 4.32
C ASN A 852 -2.64 -17.82 4.14
N ALA A 853 -3.49 -16.81 3.94
CA ALA A 853 -3.05 -15.43 3.80
C ALA A 853 -2.38 -14.89 5.09
N ALA A 854 -1.27 -14.16 4.93
CA ALA A 854 -0.51 -13.56 6.03
C ALA A 854 -1.39 -12.70 6.97
N PRO A 855 -1.09 -12.63 8.28
CA PRO A 855 -1.88 -11.85 9.22
C PRO A 855 -1.87 -10.35 8.92
N SER A 856 -2.87 -9.63 9.42
CA SER A 856 -2.79 -8.17 9.53
C SER A 856 -1.94 -7.82 10.74
N LEU A 857 -1.16 -6.75 10.65
CA LEU A 857 -0.24 -6.33 11.72
C LEU A 857 -0.66 -4.99 12.28
N VAL A 858 -0.72 -4.92 13.61
CA VAL A 858 -1.11 -3.73 14.36
C VAL A 858 0.11 -3.16 15.07
N GLY A 859 0.22 -1.83 15.08
CA GLY A 859 1.27 -1.09 15.78
C GLY A 859 0.64 0.04 16.56
N LEU A 860 0.89 0.09 17.87
CA LEU A 860 0.38 1.12 18.77
C LEU A 860 1.55 1.78 19.52
N VAL A 861 1.55 3.12 19.52
CA VAL A 861 2.52 3.96 20.24
C VAL A 861 1.80 4.92 21.17
N ALA A 862 2.42 5.24 22.30
CA ALA A 862 1.94 6.29 23.20
C ALA A 862 3.09 7.15 23.70
N SER A 863 2.88 8.45 23.79
CA SER A 863 3.76 9.38 24.52
C SER A 863 3.78 9.01 26.00
N ILE A 864 4.92 9.17 26.67
CA ILE A 864 5.03 8.90 28.13
C ILE A 864 5.10 10.17 29.00
N ASP A 865 5.26 11.35 28.41
CA ASP A 865 5.43 12.61 29.12
C ASP A 865 5.06 13.83 28.26
N LYS A 866 5.15 15.01 28.86
CA LYS A 866 4.89 16.32 28.23
C LYS A 866 5.92 16.78 27.21
N ASP A 867 7.11 16.20 27.21
CA ASP A 867 8.18 16.59 26.28
C ASP A 867 7.93 16.01 24.88
N MET A 868 7.05 15.00 24.78
CA MET A 868 6.64 14.36 23.52
C MET A 868 7.80 13.78 22.71
N GLY A 869 8.91 13.47 23.38
CA GLY A 869 10.11 12.89 22.77
C GLY A 869 10.11 11.36 22.73
N GLN A 870 9.49 10.70 23.71
CA GLN A 870 9.52 9.26 23.88
C GLN A 870 8.18 8.60 23.58
N TRP A 871 8.20 7.61 22.69
CA TRP A 871 7.01 6.92 22.15
C TRP A 871 7.17 5.38 22.14
N PRO A 872 7.20 4.71 23.30
CA PRO A 872 7.29 3.25 23.38
C PRO A 872 6.15 2.54 22.67
N ALA A 873 6.49 1.52 21.90
CA ALA A 873 5.55 0.80 21.03
C ALA A 873 5.13 -0.56 21.59
N VAL A 874 4.01 -1.07 21.06
CA VAL A 874 3.61 -2.47 21.14
C VAL A 874 3.01 -2.86 19.78
N SER A 875 3.21 -4.12 19.37
CA SER A 875 2.71 -4.65 18.10
C SER A 875 2.21 -6.07 18.25
N TRP A 876 1.12 -6.40 17.57
CA TRP A 876 0.52 -7.73 17.58
C TRP A 876 -0.06 -8.09 16.21
N GLU A 877 -0.49 -9.35 16.10
CA GLU A 877 -1.01 -9.95 14.88
C GLU A 877 -2.52 -10.18 15.02
N GLN A 878 -3.28 -10.01 13.94
CA GLN A 878 -4.70 -10.33 13.88
C GLN A 878 -5.03 -10.96 12.52
N SER A 879 -6.25 -11.51 12.37
CA SER A 879 -6.63 -12.26 11.17
C SER A 879 -6.46 -11.46 9.87
N SER A 880 -6.19 -12.18 8.77
CA SER A 880 -5.82 -11.56 7.51
C SER A 880 -6.93 -10.63 6.99
N ARG A 881 -6.54 -9.41 6.60
CA ARG A 881 -7.42 -8.32 6.13
C ARG A 881 -8.51 -7.85 7.10
N GLN A 882 -8.49 -8.28 8.36
CA GLN A 882 -9.27 -7.66 9.42
C GLN A 882 -8.71 -6.26 9.71
N GLU A 883 -9.50 -5.21 9.49
CA GLU A 883 -9.14 -3.80 9.80
C GLU A 883 -9.36 -3.44 11.28
N MET A 884 -10.33 -4.09 11.91
CA MET A 884 -10.75 -3.82 13.29
C MET A 884 -9.90 -4.60 14.30
N LEU A 885 -9.56 -3.96 15.41
CA LEU A 885 -8.79 -4.59 16.48
C LEU A 885 -9.60 -5.62 17.26
N GLY A 886 -8.93 -6.66 17.78
CA GLY A 886 -9.49 -7.62 18.73
C GLY A 886 -9.34 -7.18 20.20
N ASP A 887 -9.77 -8.03 21.13
CA ASP A 887 -9.69 -7.79 22.59
C ASP A 887 -8.27 -7.44 23.08
N GLU A 888 -7.22 -7.82 22.34
CA GLU A 888 -5.81 -7.47 22.61
C GLU A 888 -5.60 -5.96 22.74
N LEU A 889 -6.38 -5.13 22.03
CA LEU A 889 -6.35 -3.67 22.17
C LEU A 889 -6.59 -3.26 23.63
N THR A 890 -7.53 -3.90 24.33
CA THR A 890 -7.84 -3.58 25.73
C THR A 890 -6.61 -3.77 26.62
N GLY A 891 -5.90 -4.89 26.47
CA GLY A 891 -4.70 -5.19 27.26
C GLY A 891 -3.52 -4.28 26.90
N HIS A 892 -3.27 -4.08 25.61
CA HIS A 892 -2.16 -3.24 25.15
C HIS A 892 -2.36 -1.75 25.45
N PHE A 893 -3.60 -1.26 25.46
CA PHE A 893 -3.90 0.11 25.90
C PHE A 893 -3.72 0.27 27.42
N GLU A 894 -4.12 -0.74 28.20
CA GLU A 894 -3.86 -0.81 29.65
C GLU A 894 -2.34 -0.77 29.94
N ASP A 895 -1.52 -1.51 29.19
CA ASP A 895 -0.05 -1.48 29.30
C ASP A 895 0.54 -0.08 29.06
N ARG A 896 -0.01 0.69 28.11
CA ARG A 896 0.44 2.07 27.85
C ARG A 896 0.02 3.01 28.98
N LEU A 897 -1.18 2.87 29.54
CA LEU A 897 -1.62 3.65 30.71
C LEU A 897 -0.77 3.33 31.95
N ARG A 898 -0.41 2.06 32.18
CA ARG A 898 0.53 1.66 33.24
C ARG A 898 1.93 2.24 33.04
N LEU A 899 2.40 2.30 31.78
CA LEU A 899 3.68 2.94 31.45
C LEU A 899 3.63 4.46 31.68
N TRP A 900 2.53 5.14 31.33
CA TRP A 900 2.33 6.56 31.64
C TRP A 900 2.39 6.81 33.16
N MET A 901 1.66 6.05 33.98
CA MET A 901 1.69 6.19 35.44
C MET A 901 3.10 6.12 36.01
N LYS A 902 3.91 5.17 35.53
CA LYS A 902 5.31 5.00 35.94
C LYS A 902 6.18 6.23 35.68
N HIS A 903 5.88 7.00 34.63
CA HIS A 903 6.61 8.21 34.26
C HIS A 903 6.02 9.50 34.87
N ASN A 904 4.77 9.48 35.35
CA ASN A 904 4.02 10.65 35.80
C ASN A 904 3.55 10.55 37.26
N GLN A 905 4.45 10.17 38.18
CA GLN A 905 4.17 10.15 39.63
C GLN A 905 2.95 9.29 40.03
N ASN A 906 2.74 8.16 39.36
CA ASN A 906 1.56 7.29 39.49
C ASN A 906 0.21 7.98 39.16
N LYS A 907 0.21 9.12 38.48
CA LYS A 907 -0.99 9.78 37.96
C LYS A 907 -1.34 9.25 36.57
N LEU A 908 -2.62 9.05 36.32
CA LEU A 908 -3.18 8.78 34.99
C LEU A 908 -3.37 10.10 34.21
N PRO A 909 -3.41 10.07 32.87
CA PRO A 909 -3.66 11.28 32.08
C PRO A 909 -5.11 11.76 32.25
N GLU A 910 -5.31 13.08 32.23
CA GLU A 910 -6.64 13.70 32.20
C GLU A 910 -7.23 13.65 30.78
N TYR A 911 -6.38 13.82 29.77
CA TYR A 911 -6.74 13.88 28.36
C TYR A 911 -6.00 12.81 27.57
N ILE A 912 -6.70 12.15 26.63
CA ILE A 912 -6.13 11.16 25.73
C ILE A 912 -6.46 11.55 24.28
N ILE A 913 -5.45 11.87 23.49
CA ILE A 913 -5.60 12.29 22.09
C ILE A 913 -5.06 11.19 21.18
N ILE A 914 -5.90 10.69 20.29
CA ILE A 914 -5.66 9.47 19.53
C ILE A 914 -5.61 9.79 18.04
N TYR A 915 -4.49 9.47 17.37
CA TYR A 915 -4.34 9.57 15.92
C TYR A 915 -4.36 8.18 15.26
N ARG A 916 -5.39 7.89 14.44
CA ARG A 916 -5.60 6.60 13.77
C ARG A 916 -5.23 6.71 12.27
N ASP A 917 -4.17 6.03 11.81
CA ASP A 917 -3.93 5.82 10.36
C ASP A 917 -4.70 4.56 9.90
N GLY A 918 -4.78 4.34 8.59
CA GLY A 918 -5.18 3.06 8.00
C GLY A 918 -6.68 2.84 7.76
N VAL A 919 -7.58 3.69 8.23
CA VAL A 919 -9.05 3.54 8.04
C VAL A 919 -9.60 4.39 6.89
N SER A 920 -10.64 3.90 6.21
CA SER A 920 -11.39 4.67 5.21
C SER A 920 -12.66 5.30 5.78
N GLU A 921 -13.24 6.28 5.05
CA GLU A 921 -14.51 6.94 5.41
C GLU A 921 -15.62 5.93 5.78
N GLY A 922 -15.74 4.82 5.03
CA GLY A 922 -16.75 3.79 5.27
C GLY A 922 -16.55 2.90 6.50
N GLN A 923 -15.52 3.16 7.32
CA GLN A 923 -15.21 2.47 8.58
C GLN A 923 -15.24 3.38 9.81
N PHE A 924 -15.52 4.68 9.67
CA PHE A 924 -15.49 5.62 10.79
C PHE A 924 -16.44 5.22 11.94
N THR A 925 -17.67 4.79 11.61
CA THR A 925 -18.62 4.26 12.60
C THR A 925 -18.07 3.04 13.33
N GLN A 926 -17.34 2.14 12.64
CA GLN A 926 -16.76 0.94 13.25
C GLN A 926 -15.66 1.27 14.28
N VAL A 927 -14.87 2.34 14.07
CA VAL A 927 -13.90 2.82 15.06
C VAL A 927 -14.62 3.26 16.36
N LEU A 928 -15.78 3.90 16.23
CA LEU A 928 -16.59 4.36 17.37
C LEU A 928 -17.36 3.22 18.05
N ASP A 929 -17.89 2.27 17.29
CA ASP A 929 -18.71 1.17 17.82
C ASP A 929 -17.90 0.00 18.38
N VAL A 930 -16.62 -0.15 17.95
CA VAL A 930 -15.79 -1.31 18.28
C VAL A 930 -14.49 -0.92 19.00
N GLU A 931 -13.66 -0.05 18.41
CA GLU A 931 -12.33 0.29 18.97
C GLU A 931 -12.45 1.17 20.23
N LEU A 932 -13.34 2.17 20.22
CA LEU A 932 -13.56 3.08 21.35
C LEU A 932 -14.05 2.38 22.63
N PRO A 933 -15.06 1.47 22.61
CA PRO A 933 -15.46 0.70 23.79
C PRO A 933 -14.31 -0.09 24.43
N MET A 934 -13.43 -0.71 23.65
CA MET A 934 -12.26 -1.42 24.15
C MET A 934 -11.24 -0.47 24.82
N ILE A 935 -11.00 0.70 24.23
CA ILE A 935 -10.13 1.74 24.82
C ILE A 935 -10.72 2.27 26.14
N ARG A 936 -12.04 2.48 26.20
CA ARG A 936 -12.71 2.87 27.45
C ARG A 936 -12.68 1.76 28.49
N LYS A 937 -12.89 0.49 28.11
CA LYS A 937 -12.75 -0.70 28.97
C LYS A 937 -11.35 -0.79 29.59
N ALA A 938 -10.30 -0.48 28.83
CA ALA A 938 -8.92 -0.41 29.34
C ALA A 938 -8.74 0.71 30.39
N CYS A 939 -9.38 1.87 30.19
CA CYS A 939 -9.38 2.95 31.17
C CYS A 939 -10.16 2.57 32.44
N SER A 940 -11.36 2.00 32.32
CA SER A 940 -12.20 1.62 33.47
C SER A 940 -11.53 0.66 34.47
N LYS A 941 -10.48 -0.08 34.06
CA LYS A 941 -9.67 -0.93 34.96
C LYS A 941 -8.69 -0.17 35.86
N LEU A 942 -8.32 1.07 35.50
CA LEU A 942 -7.23 1.82 36.14
C LEU A 942 -7.70 3.12 36.80
N TYR A 943 -8.73 3.78 36.26
CA TYR A 943 -9.28 5.00 36.84
C TYR A 943 -10.25 4.67 37.98
N GLN A 944 -10.28 5.51 39.00
CA GLN A 944 -11.19 5.39 40.14
C GLN A 944 -12.66 5.48 39.70
N ALA A 945 -13.57 4.83 40.44
CA ALA A 945 -15.01 4.89 40.15
C ALA A 945 -15.50 6.35 40.02
N GLY A 946 -16.18 6.66 38.92
CA GLY A 946 -16.65 8.02 38.59
C GLY A 946 -15.63 8.94 37.91
N ARG A 947 -14.33 8.60 37.88
CA ARG A 947 -13.30 9.31 37.11
C ARG A 947 -13.02 8.59 35.79
N LYS A 948 -12.91 9.35 34.70
CA LYS A 948 -12.50 8.86 33.37
C LYS A 948 -11.73 9.95 32.62
N PRO A 949 -10.82 9.59 31.71
CA PRO A 949 -10.14 10.58 30.87
C PRO A 949 -11.09 11.11 29.79
N LYS A 950 -10.89 12.35 29.38
CA LYS A 950 -11.53 12.94 28.20
C LYS A 950 -10.76 12.51 26.96
N MET A 951 -11.44 11.97 25.95
CA MET A 951 -10.81 11.41 24.74
C MET A 951 -11.15 12.20 23.48
N SER A 952 -10.20 12.32 22.55
CA SER A 952 -10.47 12.73 21.16
C SER A 952 -9.83 11.76 20.18
N ILE A 953 -10.57 11.34 19.16
CA ILE A 953 -10.11 10.42 18.11
C ILE A 953 -10.07 11.18 16.79
N ILE A 954 -8.89 11.25 16.19
CA ILE A 954 -8.61 11.92 14.92
C ILE A 954 -8.05 10.90 13.93
N VAL A 955 -8.82 10.58 12.89
CA VAL A 955 -8.33 9.78 11.77
C VAL A 955 -7.34 10.62 10.96
N SER A 956 -6.22 10.03 10.56
CA SER A 956 -5.12 10.66 9.84
C SER A 956 -4.90 9.98 8.49
N VAL A 957 -5.58 10.45 7.43
CA VAL A 957 -5.45 9.89 6.09
C VAL A 957 -4.39 10.65 5.29
N LYS A 958 -3.18 10.08 5.13
CA LYS A 958 -2.23 10.58 4.10
C LYS A 958 -2.58 10.06 2.69
N ARG A 959 -3.33 8.96 2.55
CA ARG A 959 -3.45 8.21 1.28
C ARG A 959 -4.63 8.62 0.35
N HIS A 960 -5.09 9.88 0.39
CA HIS A 960 -6.14 10.42 -0.50
C HIS A 960 -5.64 11.07 -1.81
N GLN A 961 -6.56 11.51 -2.66
CA GLN A 961 -6.26 12.09 -3.99
C GLN A 961 -6.30 13.63 -4.05
N THR A 962 -6.81 14.31 -3.02
CA THR A 962 -6.72 15.78 -2.88
C THR A 962 -5.28 16.29 -3.01
N ARG A 963 -5.10 17.37 -3.79
CA ARG A 963 -3.87 18.15 -3.99
C ARG A 963 -4.22 19.64 -4.02
N PHE A 964 -3.28 20.46 -3.58
CA PHE A 964 -3.36 21.91 -3.66
C PHE A 964 -2.15 22.47 -4.42
N TYR A 965 -2.36 23.58 -5.10
CA TYR A 965 -1.36 24.28 -5.91
C TYR A 965 -1.40 25.77 -5.54
N PRO A 966 -0.24 26.46 -5.46
CA PRO A 966 -0.22 27.90 -5.22
C PRO A 966 -0.86 28.63 -6.42
N THR A 967 -1.55 29.73 -6.17
CA THR A 967 -2.12 30.58 -7.23
C THR A 967 -1.17 31.68 -7.70
N SER A 968 -0.12 31.98 -6.92
CA SER A 968 0.82 33.08 -7.17
C SER A 968 2.26 32.67 -6.82
N GLU A 969 3.28 33.31 -7.42
CA GLU A 969 4.67 33.07 -6.98
C GLU A 969 4.90 33.50 -5.52
N GLN A 970 4.16 34.52 -5.05
CA GLN A 970 4.22 35.05 -3.68
C GLN A 970 3.68 34.05 -2.64
N THR A 971 2.87 33.07 -3.05
CA THR A 971 2.30 31.99 -2.20
C THR A 971 2.99 30.64 -2.41
N MET A 972 3.94 30.60 -3.33
CA MET A 972 4.75 29.42 -3.64
C MET A 972 5.97 29.32 -2.69
N ASP A 973 6.39 28.09 -2.39
CA ASP A 973 7.71 27.82 -1.83
C ASP A 973 8.78 27.88 -2.95
N PRO A 974 9.80 28.75 -2.85
CA PRO A 974 10.70 29.05 -3.97
C PRO A 974 11.60 27.88 -4.38
N LYS A 975 11.75 26.85 -3.53
CA LYS A 975 12.63 25.71 -3.78
C LYS A 975 11.89 24.50 -4.34
N SER A 976 10.73 24.17 -3.77
CA SER A 976 9.91 23.01 -4.13
C SER A 976 8.84 23.32 -5.16
N ARG A 977 8.54 24.62 -5.40
CA ARG A 977 7.45 25.09 -6.24
C ARG A 977 6.04 24.66 -5.81
N ASN A 978 5.92 24.21 -4.56
CA ASN A 978 4.67 23.75 -3.96
C ASN A 978 4.03 24.86 -3.10
N ILE A 979 2.86 24.57 -2.55
CA ILE A 979 2.32 25.28 -1.38
C ILE A 979 3.32 25.21 -0.21
N ARG A 980 3.28 26.21 0.68
CA ARG A 980 4.23 26.34 1.80
C ARG A 980 3.94 25.37 2.94
N SER A 981 4.98 25.05 3.72
CA SER A 981 4.84 24.27 4.95
C SER A 981 3.98 25.03 5.96
N GLY A 982 2.96 24.38 6.50
CA GLY A 982 1.98 24.96 7.43
C GLY A 982 0.63 25.27 6.80
N THR A 983 0.47 25.11 5.47
CA THR A 983 -0.82 25.32 4.80
C THR A 983 -1.90 24.36 5.33
N VAL A 984 -2.96 24.93 5.88
CA VAL A 984 -4.24 24.28 6.23
C VAL A 984 -5.31 24.68 5.21
N VAL A 985 -6.17 23.72 4.84
CA VAL A 985 -7.41 23.96 4.11
C VAL A 985 -8.54 23.22 4.82
N ASP A 986 -9.45 23.98 5.42
CA ASP A 986 -10.59 23.49 6.20
C ASP A 986 -11.95 23.88 5.60
N ARG A 987 -11.98 24.66 4.50
CA ARG A 987 -13.17 25.21 3.83
C ARG A 987 -13.30 24.81 2.36
N GLY A 988 -14.50 24.97 1.81
CA GLY A 988 -14.82 24.96 0.39
C GLY A 988 -14.84 23.58 -0.30
N ILE A 989 -14.00 22.64 0.13
CA ILE A 989 -14.00 21.23 -0.33
C ILE A 989 -14.36 20.23 0.77
N THR A 990 -14.50 20.73 2.00
CA THR A 990 -14.96 20.01 3.19
C THR A 990 -16.48 20.17 3.34
N GLN A 991 -17.07 19.50 4.33
CA GLN A 991 -18.48 19.67 4.70
C GLN A 991 -18.58 20.37 6.06
N ALA A 992 -19.41 21.41 6.16
CA ALA A 992 -19.60 22.15 7.41
C ALA A 992 -20.16 21.28 8.56
N ARG A 993 -20.81 20.15 8.25
CA ARG A 993 -21.25 19.15 9.24
C ARG A 993 -20.10 18.48 9.97
N TYR A 994 -19.05 18.07 9.27
CA TYR A 994 -17.98 17.24 9.82
C TYR A 994 -16.78 18.10 10.22
N TRP A 995 -16.12 17.72 11.31
CA TRP A 995 -14.90 18.40 11.74
C TRP A 995 -13.68 17.73 11.08
N ASP A 996 -13.33 18.23 9.89
CA ASP A 996 -12.19 17.77 9.11
C ASP A 996 -11.35 18.91 8.52
N PHE A 997 -10.06 18.67 8.31
CA PHE A 997 -9.14 19.64 7.69
C PHE A 997 -7.98 18.94 6.98
N PHE A 998 -7.46 19.57 5.94
CA PHE A 998 -6.21 19.17 5.28
C PHE A 998 -5.07 20.01 5.84
N LEU A 999 -3.92 19.39 6.13
CA LEU A 999 -2.70 20.08 6.59
C LEU A 999 -1.47 19.59 5.83
N THR A 1000 -0.68 20.54 5.33
CA THR A 1000 0.62 20.32 4.68
C THR A 1000 1.74 20.86 5.57
N ALA A 1001 2.06 20.15 6.66
CA ALA A 1001 3.07 20.59 7.64
C ALA A 1001 4.53 20.56 7.15
N HIS A 1002 4.79 20.10 5.92
CA HIS A 1002 6.13 19.83 5.40
C HIS A 1002 6.34 20.50 4.04
N THR A 1003 7.59 20.80 3.69
CA THR A 1003 7.96 21.17 2.31
C THR A 1003 8.26 19.90 1.51
N ALA A 1004 7.54 19.69 0.41
CA ALA A 1004 7.76 18.57 -0.49
C ALA A 1004 9.11 18.72 -1.21
N LEU A 1005 10.02 17.76 -1.06
CA LEU A 1005 11.37 17.87 -1.66
C LEU A 1005 11.39 17.64 -3.18
N LYS A 1006 10.38 16.93 -3.70
CA LYS A 1006 10.18 16.55 -5.10
C LYS A 1006 8.68 16.34 -5.35
N GLY A 1007 8.25 16.49 -6.60
CA GLY A 1007 6.87 16.24 -7.03
C GLY A 1007 5.85 17.25 -6.49
N THR A 1008 4.57 16.84 -6.42
CA THR A 1008 3.47 17.61 -5.83
C THR A 1008 3.20 17.15 -4.40
N ALA A 1009 3.12 18.11 -3.48
CA ALA A 1009 2.85 17.90 -2.06
C ALA A 1009 1.52 17.18 -1.86
N ARG A 1010 1.53 16.25 -0.91
CA ARG A 1010 0.32 15.55 -0.45
C ARG A 1010 0.00 16.05 0.95
N PRO A 1011 -1.10 16.82 1.15
CA PRO A 1011 -1.57 17.10 2.49
C PRO A 1011 -1.92 15.79 3.20
N ALA A 1012 -1.94 15.81 4.52
CA ALA A 1012 -2.67 14.81 5.31
C ALA A 1012 -4.06 15.36 5.62
N HIS A 1013 -5.07 14.51 5.51
CA HIS A 1013 -6.45 14.81 5.87
C HIS A 1013 -6.73 14.28 7.27
N TYR A 1014 -7.21 15.15 8.14
CA TYR A 1014 -7.54 14.84 9.54
C TYR A 1014 -9.05 14.95 9.72
N THR A 1015 -9.69 13.91 10.24
CA THR A 1015 -11.14 13.90 10.55
C THR A 1015 -11.36 13.51 12.00
N VAL A 1016 -12.08 14.35 12.75
CA VAL A 1016 -12.38 14.11 14.18
C VAL A 1016 -13.63 13.23 14.29
N LEU A 1017 -13.47 12.02 14.82
CA LEU A 1017 -14.57 11.07 15.05
C LEU A 1017 -15.18 11.22 16.44
N LEU A 1018 -14.37 11.64 17.42
CA LEU A 1018 -14.76 11.90 18.80
C LEU A 1018 -14.01 13.13 19.30
N ASP A 1019 -14.69 14.02 20.02
CA ASP A 1019 -14.03 15.06 20.82
C ASP A 1019 -14.72 15.27 22.17
N GLU A 1020 -14.02 14.88 23.23
CA GLU A 1020 -14.35 15.25 24.62
C GLU A 1020 -13.32 16.26 25.19
N VAL A 1021 -12.30 16.66 24.43
CA VAL A 1021 -11.15 17.45 24.93
C VAL A 1021 -11.23 18.91 24.48
N PHE A 1022 -11.30 19.17 23.17
CA PHE A 1022 -11.07 20.52 22.64
C PHE A 1022 -12.28 21.43 22.83
N ARG A 1023 -13.49 20.96 22.51
CA ARG A 1023 -14.75 21.70 22.72
C ARG A 1023 -15.09 21.96 24.18
N ASP A 1024 -14.70 21.02 25.05
CA ASP A 1024 -14.86 21.12 26.50
C ASP A 1024 -13.91 22.19 27.08
N LYS A 1025 -12.62 22.09 26.74
CA LYS A 1025 -11.60 22.95 27.34
C LYS A 1025 -11.47 24.34 26.71
N TYR A 1026 -11.66 24.46 25.40
CA TYR A 1026 -11.52 25.72 24.66
C TYR A 1026 -12.87 26.32 24.24
N GLY A 1027 -13.98 25.69 24.61
CA GLY A 1027 -15.33 26.08 24.20
C GLY A 1027 -15.69 25.69 22.76
N VAL A 1028 -16.98 25.81 22.42
CA VAL A 1028 -17.49 25.53 21.07
C VAL A 1028 -17.24 26.75 20.17
N GLY A 1029 -16.03 26.86 19.62
CA GLY A 1029 -15.63 27.99 18.79
C GLY A 1029 -14.33 27.79 18.00
N ASP A 1030 -13.77 28.88 17.49
CA ASP A 1030 -12.52 28.88 16.73
C ASP A 1030 -11.32 28.48 17.60
N ALA A 1031 -11.32 28.83 18.89
CA ALA A 1031 -10.32 28.37 19.85
C ALA A 1031 -10.13 26.83 19.85
N ALA A 1032 -11.20 26.03 19.74
CA ALA A 1032 -11.10 24.57 19.65
C ALA A 1032 -10.51 24.10 18.31
N ALA A 1033 -10.95 24.69 17.18
CA ALA A 1033 -10.40 24.38 15.86
C ALA A 1033 -8.90 24.74 15.77
N ASN A 1034 -8.56 25.96 16.18
CA ASN A 1034 -7.20 26.51 16.20
C ASN A 1034 -6.25 25.67 17.06
N ASN A 1035 -6.66 25.25 18.26
CA ASN A 1035 -5.80 24.44 19.14
C ASN A 1035 -5.59 23.02 18.61
N LEU A 1036 -6.59 22.40 17.98
CA LEU A 1036 -6.41 21.11 17.32
C LEU A 1036 -5.47 21.20 16.12
N GLU A 1037 -5.72 22.14 15.20
CA GLU A 1037 -4.86 22.37 14.03
C GLU A 1037 -3.42 22.69 14.43
N LYS A 1038 -3.24 23.55 15.45
CA LYS A 1038 -1.92 23.87 16.01
C LYS A 1038 -1.27 22.67 16.66
N LEU A 1039 -2.00 21.84 17.42
CA LEU A 1039 -1.42 20.60 17.99
C LEU A 1039 -0.92 19.67 16.89
N THR A 1040 -1.74 19.40 15.88
CA THR A 1040 -1.38 18.50 14.77
C THR A 1040 -0.21 19.05 13.97
N HIS A 1041 -0.14 20.38 13.79
CA HIS A 1041 1.01 21.04 13.16
C HIS A 1041 2.27 20.96 14.02
N ASP A 1042 2.20 21.32 15.30
CA ASP A 1042 3.34 21.31 16.23
C ASP A 1042 3.93 19.91 16.39
N LEU A 1043 3.08 18.88 16.50
CA LEU A 1043 3.48 17.49 16.54
C LEU A 1043 4.31 17.11 15.29
N CYS A 1044 3.99 17.62 14.10
CA CYS A 1044 4.79 17.34 12.89
C CYS A 1044 6.26 17.79 12.97
N TYR A 1045 6.62 18.71 13.88
CA TYR A 1045 8.01 19.10 14.13
C TYR A 1045 8.71 18.24 15.20
N LEU A 1046 7.98 17.40 15.94
CA LEU A 1046 8.49 16.50 16.98
C LEU A 1046 8.89 15.10 16.46
N PHE A 1047 9.06 14.94 15.14
CA PHE A 1047 9.55 13.69 14.57
C PHE A 1047 11.05 13.51 14.83
N GLY A 1048 11.40 12.81 15.91
CA GLY A 1048 12.76 12.77 16.45
C GLY A 1048 13.81 12.09 15.56
N ARG A 1049 13.44 11.48 14.41
CA ARG A 1049 14.38 10.83 13.48
C ARG A 1049 15.11 11.81 12.55
N ALA A 1050 14.68 13.08 12.47
CA ALA A 1050 15.23 14.06 11.55
C ALA A 1050 14.99 15.51 12.02
N THR A 1051 15.82 16.45 11.58
CA THR A 1051 15.61 17.90 11.80
C THR A 1051 14.66 18.52 10.77
N LYS A 1052 13.50 17.88 10.56
CA LYS A 1052 12.50 18.28 9.57
C LYS A 1052 11.08 17.98 10.03
N ALA A 1053 10.15 18.84 9.66
CA ALA A 1053 8.72 18.60 9.77
C ALA A 1053 8.28 17.47 8.83
N VAL A 1054 7.41 16.59 9.32
CA VAL A 1054 6.88 15.45 8.56
C VAL A 1054 5.51 15.72 7.93
N SER A 1055 5.13 14.85 6.99
CA SER A 1055 3.93 14.98 6.16
C SER A 1055 2.65 14.43 6.78
N ILE A 1056 2.74 13.74 7.91
CA ILE A 1056 1.64 13.21 8.71
C ILE A 1056 2.07 13.28 10.17
N CYS A 1057 1.12 13.53 11.08
CA CYS A 1057 1.35 13.66 12.51
C CYS A 1057 2.17 12.46 13.06
N PRO A 1058 3.28 12.68 13.80
CA PRO A 1058 4.16 11.60 14.26
C PRO A 1058 3.55 10.45 15.04
N PRO A 1059 2.47 10.56 15.83
CA PRO A 1059 1.88 9.39 16.48
C PRO A 1059 1.41 8.37 15.44
N ALA A 1060 0.70 8.82 14.41
CA ALA A 1060 0.31 7.99 13.26
C ALA A 1060 1.54 7.49 12.47
N TYR A 1061 2.55 8.34 12.27
CA TYR A 1061 3.76 7.93 11.54
C TYR A 1061 4.60 6.89 12.29
N TYR A 1062 4.72 7.01 13.62
CA TYR A 1062 5.43 6.04 14.44
C TYR A 1062 4.69 4.70 14.47
N ALA A 1063 3.36 4.69 14.52
CA ALA A 1063 2.55 3.48 14.40
C ALA A 1063 2.80 2.73 13.07
N ASP A 1064 2.77 3.44 11.94
CA ASP A 1064 3.13 2.90 10.61
C ASP A 1064 4.56 2.30 10.59
N ILE A 1065 5.54 2.97 11.22
CA ILE A 1065 6.91 2.44 11.34
C ILE A 1065 6.96 1.18 12.24
N VAL A 1066 6.12 1.09 13.27
CA VAL A 1066 5.99 -0.11 14.12
C VAL A 1066 5.40 -1.27 13.31
N CYS A 1067 4.36 -1.03 12.51
CA CYS A 1067 3.80 -2.04 11.60
C CYS A 1067 4.81 -2.47 10.51
N GLU A 1068 5.58 -1.54 9.95
CA GLU A 1068 6.69 -1.85 9.05
C GLU A 1068 7.75 -2.72 9.75
N ARG A 1069 8.07 -2.46 11.02
CA ARG A 1069 9.02 -3.28 11.78
C ARG A 1069 8.46 -4.68 12.09
N ALA A 1070 7.18 -4.80 12.44
CA ALA A 1070 6.53 -6.09 12.67
C ALA A 1070 6.54 -6.98 11.42
N ARG A 1071 6.38 -6.40 10.22
CA ARG A 1071 6.54 -7.12 8.93
C ARG A 1071 7.94 -7.67 8.77
N VAL A 1072 8.95 -6.86 9.11
CA VAL A 1072 10.36 -7.23 9.04
C VAL A 1072 10.71 -8.36 10.01
N HIS A 1073 9.97 -8.53 11.12
CA HIS A 1073 10.09 -9.67 12.01
C HIS A 1073 9.47 -10.97 11.44
N ARG A 1074 8.72 -10.91 10.33
CA ARG A 1074 8.00 -12.01 9.69
C ARG A 1074 8.39 -12.20 8.20
N PRO A 1075 9.69 -12.38 7.86
CA PRO A 1075 10.13 -12.57 6.47
C PRO A 1075 9.42 -13.75 5.78
N GLU A 1076 9.08 -14.80 6.54
CA GLU A 1076 8.35 -15.99 6.06
C GLU A 1076 6.97 -15.69 5.45
N HIS A 1077 6.37 -14.54 5.76
CA HIS A 1077 5.04 -14.15 5.28
C HIS A 1077 5.04 -12.96 4.32
N PHE A 1078 6.13 -12.17 4.29
CA PHE A 1078 6.13 -10.87 3.62
C PHE A 1078 7.29 -10.61 2.64
N ASP A 1079 8.34 -11.44 2.62
CA ASP A 1079 9.48 -11.28 1.69
C ASP A 1079 9.71 -12.52 0.79
N VAL A 1080 8.70 -13.40 0.67
CA VAL A 1080 8.72 -14.55 -0.23
C VAL A 1080 8.72 -14.07 -1.70
N SER A 1081 9.81 -14.32 -2.42
CA SER A 1081 9.84 -14.08 -3.88
C SER A 1081 8.99 -15.11 -4.62
N ASP A 1082 8.35 -14.72 -5.72
CA ASP A 1082 7.60 -15.59 -6.64
C ASP A 1082 8.46 -16.69 -7.33
N THR A 1083 9.73 -16.81 -6.94
CA THR A 1083 10.70 -17.80 -7.42
C THR A 1083 10.83 -19.03 -6.51
N ALA A 1084 10.45 -18.92 -5.24
CA ALA A 1084 10.59 -19.99 -4.24
C ALA A 1084 9.30 -20.83 -4.12
N SER A 1085 8.87 -21.45 -5.21
CA SER A 1085 7.72 -22.38 -5.23
C SER A 1085 8.11 -23.75 -4.66
N SER A 1086 8.31 -23.83 -3.34
CA SER A 1086 8.50 -25.08 -2.59
C SER A 1086 8.06 -24.89 -1.15
N ILE A 1087 6.74 -24.82 -0.93
CA ILE A 1087 6.15 -24.98 0.40
C ILE A 1087 6.22 -26.47 0.75
N SER A 1088 7.31 -26.88 1.39
CA SER A 1088 7.28 -28.08 2.23
C SER A 1088 6.36 -27.81 3.42
N GLY A 1089 5.44 -28.73 3.70
CA GLY A 1089 4.35 -28.52 4.64
C GLY A 1089 4.79 -28.43 6.10
N ALA A 1090 5.20 -27.25 6.55
CA ALA A 1090 5.35 -26.92 7.96
C ALA A 1090 4.09 -26.22 8.48
N SER A 1091 2.99 -26.97 8.62
CA SER A 1091 1.72 -26.50 9.20
C SER A 1091 1.77 -26.43 10.73
N GLY A 1092 2.75 -25.70 11.27
CA GLY A 1092 2.77 -25.30 12.68
C GLY A 1092 2.16 -23.92 12.85
N LEU A 1093 1.27 -23.74 13.83
CA LEU A 1093 0.90 -22.40 14.30
C LEU A 1093 2.17 -21.71 14.84
N THR A 1094 2.84 -20.91 14.02
CA THR A 1094 3.98 -20.12 14.49
C THR A 1094 3.48 -19.06 15.47
N THR A 1095 3.82 -19.22 16.74
CA THR A 1095 3.51 -18.27 17.82
C THR A 1095 3.88 -16.84 17.41
N ALA A 1096 2.99 -15.89 17.70
CA ALA A 1096 3.18 -14.49 17.35
C ALA A 1096 4.53 -13.99 17.88
N ARG A 1097 5.38 -13.45 16.98
CA ARG A 1097 6.73 -12.99 17.34
C ARG A 1097 6.65 -11.68 18.11
N ARG A 1098 6.70 -11.79 19.44
CA ARG A 1098 6.72 -10.64 20.36
C ARG A 1098 8.12 -10.00 20.42
N VAL A 1099 8.15 -8.69 20.66
CA VAL A 1099 9.38 -7.94 20.95
C VAL A 1099 9.94 -8.40 22.29
N HIS A 1100 11.27 -8.51 22.39
CA HIS A 1100 11.94 -8.95 23.61
C HIS A 1100 11.70 -7.97 24.78
N GLU A 1101 11.56 -8.48 26.00
CA GLU A 1101 11.22 -7.70 27.20
C GLU A 1101 12.10 -6.45 27.41
N ASN A 1102 13.43 -6.59 27.30
CA ASN A 1102 14.39 -5.48 27.36
C ASN A 1102 14.07 -4.28 26.44
N LEU A 1103 13.29 -4.49 25.37
CA LEU A 1103 12.96 -3.49 24.36
C LEU A 1103 11.49 -3.04 24.36
N LYS A 1104 10.57 -3.73 25.05
CA LYS A 1104 9.11 -3.50 24.93
C LYS A 1104 8.64 -2.08 25.30
N ASN A 1105 9.41 -1.41 26.16
CA ASN A 1105 9.12 -0.06 26.64
C ASN A 1105 10.11 0.98 26.06
N THR A 1106 10.64 0.71 24.87
CA THR A 1106 11.62 1.56 24.17
C THR A 1106 11.17 1.91 22.76
N MET A 1107 11.84 2.86 22.12
CA MET A 1107 11.64 3.19 20.70
C MET A 1107 12.46 2.29 19.75
N TYR A 1108 12.45 0.96 19.95
CA TYR A 1108 13.26 -0.01 19.18
C TYR A 1108 13.08 0.09 17.65
N TYR A 1109 11.86 0.46 17.21
CA TYR A 1109 11.41 0.58 15.83
C TYR A 1109 12.02 1.76 15.04
N ILE A 1110 12.71 2.69 15.73
CA ILE A 1110 13.36 3.88 15.14
C ILE A 1110 14.55 3.57 14.22
#